data_AF-F0XZ35-F1
#
_entry.id   AF-F0XZ35-F1
#
_cell.length_a   1.000
_cell.length_b   1.000
_cell.length_c   1.000
_cell.angle_alpha   90.00
_cell.angle_beta   90.00
_cell.angle_gamma   90.00
#
_symmetry.space_group_name_H-M   'P 1'
#
loop_
_entity.id
_entity.type
_entity.pdbx_description
1 polymer ?
#
loop_
_entity_poly.entity_id
_entity_poly.type
_entity_poly.pdbx_seq_one_letter_code
_entity_poly.pdbx_strand_id
1 'polypeptide(L)'
;MGAPRALMGLCRGPTLDTQLLKAAVAAEQGLPLHNSVGLTALHCLCENEAVTAAALEAVLPCGPRDLALARDRCATSPLDLLCRNGAVSVAMLEVVLAWCGPELVEDRCGSALHVLCAARCATAAALEEFRSPEYFKALCTRAPKGAFVAGATPLRTFCENEAASLDALEVVLNFTPSSIDEVDDAGAGPLHYLCANAATTPEMLRRFLAHCKSIPSAIEAVDEDGWTPLHYLCRRPGASAALVRALVAAGPGAAAAVDDEGMAPLHYLCWNERAEPGAVLALLDAAPDVAALRDAEGATPARYLAKTPSLCSFDLLKRVAARGVGDAKVDARLVELKDAAAAARVAELRDRVAATADAHAAAWRALAKQQLDRGECAECLRLFAEGAARCPGNFALAHRGATFALFAEQTADRVALGPFAVAAALGEGDVAPDRSPDYGGDALAVYRGAVADAGACRRLGDAVEAAATAAWLERRRAGATDHAVYDVPATDLPEPARGYVRALVASLAARATLLFPGTFAGAPARVLDCFFVRYDAERCFAEMRDHVDESAVSVSLALNDAGDYDGGGLHVAAAGNVLNGPAGSVFCFPGAITHGGVAVTRGTRRILSLFLVPDANRLAAQLLAVALLAAGARALVAPQRAAPRFVALRASAAATAELRERVRGLLDGLAGNLADGAAMPESAARLEAAYGADAYDAMYVGLLECFMDLKIDFDMGDDDDVLRPTAHACTDPADAVTRAKLAPLYAQAMGMIDGSEPQVKLDIWRLVVDKLAARVDMENQEFGAWAAGVLQGG
;
A
#
# COMPACT_ATOMS: atom_id res chain seq x y z
N MET A 1 1.53 -66.38 47.02
CA MET A 1 1.29 -64.95 46.74
C MET A 1 2.07 -64.51 45.48
N GLY A 2 1.64 -64.84 44.26
CA GLY A 2 2.42 -64.38 43.10
C GLY A 2 1.93 -64.80 41.72
N ALA A 3 0.67 -64.56 41.37
CA ALA A 3 0.10 -65.12 40.15
C ALA A 3 -0.46 -64.13 39.07
N PRO A 4 -0.78 -62.84 39.34
CA PRO A 4 -1.11 -61.90 38.25
C PRO A 4 0.11 -61.17 37.63
N ARG A 5 1.32 -61.35 38.19
CA ARG A 5 2.50 -60.52 37.83
C ARG A 5 3.22 -60.96 36.56
N ALA A 6 3.12 -62.23 36.18
CA ALA A 6 3.86 -62.77 35.04
C ALA A 6 3.26 -62.31 33.71
N LEU A 7 1.95 -62.49 33.52
CA LEU A 7 1.25 -62.01 32.32
C LEU A 7 1.31 -60.47 32.21
N MET A 8 1.06 -59.74 33.30
CA MET A 8 1.21 -58.27 33.29
C MET A 8 2.64 -57.82 32.96
N GLY A 9 3.66 -58.54 33.44
CA GLY A 9 5.05 -58.28 33.12
C GLY A 9 5.37 -58.50 31.64
N LEU A 10 4.82 -59.56 31.04
CA LEU A 10 4.93 -59.83 29.60
C LEU A 10 4.20 -58.76 28.77
N CYS A 11 3.00 -58.34 29.18
CA CYS A 11 2.25 -57.28 28.49
C CYS A 11 2.94 -55.91 28.55
N ARG A 12 3.82 -55.66 29.54
CA ARG A 12 4.65 -54.45 29.64
C ARG A 12 6.04 -54.60 28.98
N GLY A 13 6.34 -55.78 28.43
CA GLY A 13 7.64 -56.07 27.85
C GLY A 13 7.90 -55.26 26.57
N PRO A 14 9.17 -54.99 26.23
CA PRO A 14 9.54 -54.28 25.00
C PRO A 14 9.27 -55.11 23.72
N THR A 15 9.10 -56.42 23.86
CA THR A 15 8.72 -57.33 22.77
C THR A 15 7.54 -58.19 23.21
N LEU A 16 6.50 -58.23 22.39
CA LEU A 16 5.29 -59.02 22.65
C LEU A 16 5.34 -60.33 21.85
N ASP A 17 5.86 -61.38 22.47
CA ASP A 17 5.82 -62.72 21.90
C ASP A 17 4.44 -63.36 22.12
N THR A 18 3.71 -63.54 21.03
CA THR A 18 2.34 -64.09 21.06
C THR A 18 2.27 -65.53 21.56
N GLN A 19 3.31 -66.35 21.40
CA GLN A 19 3.35 -67.71 21.95
C GLN A 19 3.55 -67.70 23.46
N LEU A 20 4.44 -66.83 23.96
CA LEU A 20 4.64 -66.66 25.40
C LEU A 20 3.40 -66.08 26.08
N LEU A 21 2.72 -65.12 25.45
CA LEU A 21 1.44 -64.60 25.94
C LEU A 21 0.38 -65.70 26.02
N LYS A 22 0.21 -66.52 24.98
CA LYS A 22 -0.73 -67.66 24.98
C LYS A 22 -0.39 -68.69 26.07
N ALA A 23 0.88 -69.00 26.26
CA ALA A 23 1.33 -69.93 27.30
C ALA A 23 1.07 -69.38 28.72
N ALA A 24 1.32 -68.09 28.94
CA ALA A 24 1.04 -67.43 30.21
C ALA A 24 -0.47 -67.35 30.50
N VAL A 25 -1.28 -67.04 29.48
CA VAL A 25 -2.75 -67.06 29.58
C VAL A 25 -3.28 -68.45 29.96
N ALA A 26 -2.76 -69.51 29.35
CA ALA A 26 -3.17 -70.89 29.67
C ALA A 26 -2.81 -71.29 31.11
N ALA A 27 -1.72 -70.74 31.66
CA ALA A 27 -1.28 -71.00 33.03
C ALA A 27 -2.09 -70.24 34.10
N GLU A 28 -2.81 -69.17 33.74
CA GLU A 28 -3.54 -68.28 34.68
C GLU A 28 -5.05 -68.58 34.79
N GLN A 29 -5.59 -69.60 34.11
CA GLN A 29 -7.00 -69.98 34.17
C GLN A 29 -7.46 -70.27 35.62
N GLY A 30 -8.14 -69.31 36.25
CA GLY A 30 -8.70 -69.41 37.61
C GLY A 30 -8.29 -68.32 38.61
N LEU A 31 -7.45 -67.35 38.21
CA LEU A 31 -7.01 -66.24 39.08
C LEU A 31 -7.70 -64.91 38.74
N PRO A 32 -7.84 -63.98 39.72
CA PRO A 32 -8.38 -62.66 39.45
C PRO A 32 -7.45 -61.90 38.49
N LEU A 33 -8.00 -61.51 37.33
CA LEU A 33 -7.30 -60.83 36.23
C LEU A 33 -6.91 -59.37 36.53
N HIS A 34 -7.10 -58.90 37.77
CA HIS A 34 -6.85 -57.52 38.18
C HIS A 34 -5.92 -57.44 39.38
N ASN A 35 -5.09 -56.40 39.42
CA ASN A 35 -4.25 -56.11 40.59
C ASN A 35 -5.02 -55.29 41.65
N SER A 36 -4.37 -54.91 42.75
CA SER A 36 -4.99 -54.13 43.84
C SER A 36 -5.56 -52.77 43.41
N VAL A 37 -5.18 -52.26 42.24
CA VAL A 37 -5.62 -50.97 41.65
C VAL A 37 -6.74 -51.18 40.61
N GLY A 38 -7.14 -52.43 40.33
CA GLY A 38 -8.15 -52.75 39.31
C GLY A 38 -7.60 -52.87 37.89
N LEU A 39 -6.30 -52.66 37.69
CA LEU A 39 -5.64 -52.82 36.38
C LEU A 39 -5.57 -54.29 35.98
N THR A 40 -5.90 -54.58 34.73
CA THR A 40 -5.83 -55.92 34.13
C THR A 40 -4.62 -56.08 33.21
N ALA A 41 -4.28 -57.33 32.83
CA ALA A 41 -3.26 -57.58 31.82
C ALA A 41 -3.56 -56.87 30.50
N LEU A 42 -4.85 -56.75 30.14
CA LEU A 42 -5.31 -56.06 28.95
C LEU A 42 -5.07 -54.54 29.02
N HIS A 43 -5.21 -53.91 30.18
CA HIS A 43 -4.81 -52.50 30.35
C HIS A 43 -3.32 -52.30 30.04
N CYS A 44 -2.47 -53.16 30.59
CA CYS A 44 -1.03 -53.09 30.36
C CYS A 44 -0.66 -53.36 28.90
N LEU A 45 -1.39 -54.24 28.21
CA LEU A 45 -1.19 -54.55 26.81
C LEU A 45 -1.62 -53.38 25.91
N CYS A 46 -2.79 -52.80 26.16
CA CYS A 46 -3.32 -51.67 25.38
C CYS A 46 -2.51 -50.38 25.57
N GLU A 47 -1.82 -50.22 26.70
CA GLU A 47 -0.90 -49.10 26.95
C GLU A 47 0.48 -49.29 26.27
N ASN A 48 0.83 -50.52 25.86
CA ASN A 48 2.13 -50.82 25.28
C ASN A 48 2.23 -50.37 23.82
N GLU A 49 3.27 -49.61 23.47
CA GLU A 49 3.52 -49.13 22.09
C GLU A 49 3.83 -50.28 21.09
N ALA A 50 4.26 -51.44 21.57
CA ALA A 50 4.52 -52.61 20.73
C ALA A 50 3.26 -53.47 20.47
N VAL A 51 2.08 -53.05 20.94
CA VAL A 51 0.82 -53.81 20.82
C VAL A 51 0.49 -54.17 19.37
N THR A 52 -0.04 -55.37 19.16
CA THR A 52 -0.48 -55.86 17.85
C THR A 52 -1.84 -56.55 17.97
N ALA A 53 -2.56 -56.64 16.85
CA ALA A 53 -3.84 -57.38 16.79
C ALA A 53 -3.67 -58.85 17.26
N ALA A 54 -2.56 -59.50 16.87
CA ALA A 54 -2.25 -60.87 17.27
C ALA A 54 -1.97 -61.01 18.78
N ALA A 55 -1.40 -59.99 19.42
CA ALA A 55 -1.22 -59.96 20.88
C ALA A 55 -2.56 -59.77 21.61
N LEU A 56 -3.46 -58.95 21.07
CA LEU A 56 -4.82 -58.80 21.59
C LEU A 56 -5.62 -60.10 21.46
N GLU A 57 -5.57 -60.77 20.31
CA GLU A 57 -6.19 -62.09 20.10
C GLU A 57 -5.66 -63.17 21.05
N ALA A 58 -4.40 -63.07 21.47
CA ALA A 58 -3.80 -63.99 22.42
C ALA A 58 -4.33 -63.79 23.85
N VAL A 59 -4.66 -62.55 24.24
CA VAL A 59 -5.00 -62.19 25.63
C VAL A 59 -6.51 -62.06 25.85
N LEU A 60 -7.28 -61.52 24.90
CA LEU A 60 -8.74 -61.33 25.06
C LEU A 60 -9.50 -62.60 25.50
N PRO A 61 -9.18 -63.81 25.00
CA PRO A 61 -9.87 -65.05 25.42
C PRO A 61 -9.67 -65.45 26.89
N CYS A 62 -8.76 -64.81 27.62
CA CYS A 62 -8.47 -65.16 29.01
C CYS A 62 -9.50 -64.66 30.02
N GLY A 63 -10.42 -63.77 29.62
CA GLY A 63 -11.40 -63.17 30.52
C GLY A 63 -12.78 -62.98 29.90
N PRO A 64 -13.72 -62.39 30.67
CA PRO A 64 -15.08 -62.19 30.23
C PRO A 64 -15.16 -61.22 29.05
N ARG A 65 -16.27 -61.25 28.30
CA ARG A 65 -16.47 -60.38 27.12
C ARG A 65 -16.40 -58.89 27.45
N ASP A 66 -16.68 -58.49 28.68
CA ASP A 66 -16.59 -57.10 29.15
C ASP A 66 -15.20 -56.71 29.65
N LEU A 67 -14.18 -57.59 29.59
CA LEU A 67 -12.85 -57.29 30.11
C LEU A 67 -12.21 -56.06 29.45
N ALA A 68 -12.44 -55.85 28.16
CA ALA A 68 -11.95 -54.67 27.43
C ALA A 68 -12.69 -53.36 27.78
N LEU A 69 -13.83 -53.48 28.46
CA LEU A 69 -14.68 -52.38 28.93
C LEU A 69 -14.61 -52.22 30.46
N ALA A 70 -13.86 -53.09 31.14
CA ALA A 70 -13.72 -53.08 32.59
C ALA A 70 -12.94 -51.82 33.01
N ARG A 71 -13.55 -51.02 33.89
CA ARG A 71 -12.94 -49.78 34.39
C ARG A 71 -12.01 -50.06 35.56
N ASP A 72 -10.82 -49.47 35.51
CA ASP A 72 -9.92 -49.41 36.67
C ASP A 72 -10.42 -48.39 37.71
N ARG A 73 -9.64 -48.17 38.79
CA ARG A 73 -9.96 -47.16 39.81
C ARG A 73 -9.98 -45.71 39.28
N CYS A 74 -9.39 -45.46 38.11
CA CYS A 74 -9.39 -44.16 37.43
C CYS A 74 -10.52 -44.07 36.37
N ALA A 75 -11.46 -45.02 36.40
CA ALA A 75 -12.54 -45.14 35.43
C ALA A 75 -12.08 -45.33 33.97
N THR A 76 -10.83 -45.73 33.72
CA THR A 76 -10.28 -45.95 32.37
C THR A 76 -10.42 -47.42 31.99
N SER A 77 -10.84 -47.69 30.76
CA SER A 77 -10.91 -49.06 30.22
C SER A 77 -9.71 -49.41 29.33
N PRO A 78 -9.41 -50.70 29.09
CA PRO A 78 -8.39 -51.10 28.13
C PRO A 78 -8.65 -50.57 26.71
N LEU A 79 -9.92 -50.45 26.32
CA LEU A 79 -10.30 -49.89 25.03
C LEU A 79 -9.97 -48.39 24.94
N ASP A 80 -10.19 -47.62 26.02
CA ASP A 80 -9.79 -46.20 26.06
C ASP A 80 -8.27 -46.03 25.92
N LEU A 81 -7.50 -46.89 26.59
CA LEU A 81 -6.03 -46.90 26.48
C LEU A 81 -5.59 -47.24 25.05
N LEU A 82 -6.23 -48.22 24.42
CA LEU A 82 -5.93 -48.61 23.04
C LEU A 82 -6.23 -47.47 22.07
N CYS A 83 -7.37 -46.78 22.19
CA CYS A 83 -7.71 -45.66 21.32
C CYS A 83 -6.72 -44.49 21.42
N ARG A 84 -6.14 -44.25 22.59
CA ARG A 84 -5.12 -43.22 22.83
C ARG A 84 -3.72 -43.65 22.40
N ASN A 85 -3.49 -44.95 22.22
CA ASN A 85 -2.19 -45.50 21.86
C ASN A 85 -1.79 -45.07 20.43
N GLY A 86 -0.55 -44.61 20.25
CA GLY A 86 -0.04 -44.20 18.93
C GLY A 86 0.10 -45.35 17.92
N ALA A 87 0.16 -46.59 18.38
CA ALA A 87 0.26 -47.79 17.55
C ALA A 87 -1.10 -48.40 17.16
N VAL A 88 -2.21 -47.78 17.59
CA VAL A 88 -3.56 -48.30 17.35
C VAL A 88 -3.84 -48.43 15.84
N SER A 89 -4.41 -49.57 15.45
CA SER A 89 -4.84 -49.81 14.08
C SER A 89 -6.27 -50.33 14.03
N VAL A 90 -6.89 -50.21 12.86
CA VAL A 90 -8.27 -50.68 12.60
C VAL A 90 -8.43 -52.15 12.97
N ALA A 91 -7.47 -52.99 12.58
CA ALA A 91 -7.48 -54.42 12.89
C ALA A 91 -7.47 -54.69 14.41
N MET A 92 -6.79 -53.85 15.21
CA MET A 92 -6.82 -53.98 16.67
C MET A 92 -8.19 -53.63 17.25
N LEU A 93 -8.80 -52.55 16.75
CA LEU A 93 -10.15 -52.14 17.15
C LEU A 93 -11.20 -53.17 16.73
N GLU A 94 -11.10 -53.74 15.52
CA GLU A 94 -11.96 -54.83 15.05
C GLU A 94 -11.88 -56.05 15.97
N VAL A 95 -10.67 -56.49 16.34
CA VAL A 95 -10.46 -57.63 17.25
C VAL A 95 -11.13 -57.38 18.60
N VAL A 96 -10.96 -56.20 19.18
CA VAL A 96 -11.54 -55.87 20.50
C VAL A 96 -13.06 -55.71 20.43
N LEU A 97 -13.59 -55.00 19.42
CA LEU A 97 -15.03 -54.79 19.25
C LEU A 97 -15.76 -56.09 18.90
N ALA A 98 -15.18 -56.95 18.06
CA ALA A 98 -15.73 -58.26 17.75
C ALA A 98 -15.78 -59.17 18.99
N TRP A 99 -14.79 -59.05 19.89
CA TRP A 99 -14.78 -59.80 21.15
C TRP A 99 -15.86 -59.33 22.13
N CYS A 100 -16.02 -58.02 22.29
CA CYS A 100 -17.02 -57.44 23.21
C CYS A 100 -18.45 -57.64 22.72
N GLY A 101 -18.66 -57.53 21.40
CA GLY A 101 -19.97 -57.44 20.79
C GLY A 101 -20.58 -56.03 20.92
N PRO A 102 -21.42 -55.61 19.95
CA PRO A 102 -21.91 -54.22 19.87
C PRO A 102 -22.78 -53.82 21.07
N GLU A 103 -23.62 -54.73 21.56
CA GLU A 103 -24.57 -54.47 22.66
C GLU A 103 -23.85 -54.13 23.99
N LEU A 104 -22.75 -54.81 24.27
CA LEU A 104 -21.99 -54.63 25.50
C LEU A 104 -21.23 -53.29 25.52
N VAL A 105 -20.80 -52.83 24.34
CA VAL A 105 -20.09 -51.56 24.16
C VAL A 105 -21.07 -50.39 24.32
N GLU A 106 -22.27 -50.49 23.77
CA GLU A 106 -23.34 -49.49 23.96
C GLU A 106 -23.73 -49.35 25.44
N ASP A 107 -23.94 -50.47 26.14
CA ASP A 107 -24.36 -50.47 27.55
C ASP A 107 -23.32 -49.87 28.52
N ARG A 108 -22.01 -49.98 28.23
CA ARG A 108 -20.93 -49.55 29.14
C ARG A 108 -20.16 -48.30 28.71
N CYS A 109 -20.09 -48.02 27.41
CA CYS A 109 -19.32 -46.92 26.82
C CYS A 109 -20.18 -45.88 26.09
N GLY A 110 -21.51 -46.02 26.12
CA GLY A 110 -22.44 -45.08 25.47
C GLY A 110 -22.61 -45.36 23.99
N SER A 111 -21.54 -45.35 23.18
CA SER A 111 -21.59 -45.70 21.75
C SER A 111 -20.23 -46.17 21.24
N ALA A 112 -20.18 -47.26 20.45
CA ALA A 112 -18.94 -47.68 19.81
C ALA A 112 -18.38 -46.63 18.83
N LEU A 113 -19.26 -45.80 18.24
CA LEU A 113 -18.84 -44.71 17.35
C LEU A 113 -18.04 -43.64 18.10
N HIS A 114 -18.40 -43.36 19.36
CA HIS A 114 -17.66 -42.43 20.21
C HIS A 114 -16.22 -42.91 20.44
N VAL A 115 -16.05 -44.21 20.71
CA VAL A 115 -14.74 -44.84 20.88
C VAL A 115 -13.90 -44.77 19.60
N LEU A 116 -14.52 -44.98 18.44
CA LEU A 116 -13.84 -44.85 17.14
C LEU A 116 -13.42 -43.41 16.87
N CYS A 117 -14.30 -42.43 17.14
CA CYS A 117 -14.01 -41.01 16.98
C CYS A 117 -12.87 -40.53 17.91
N ALA A 118 -12.70 -41.16 19.07
CA ALA A 118 -11.61 -40.89 20.01
C ALA A 118 -10.26 -41.53 19.60
N ALA A 119 -10.26 -42.48 18.66
CA ALA A 119 -9.06 -43.22 18.31
C ALA A 119 -8.10 -42.40 17.44
N ARG A 120 -6.79 -42.49 17.70
CA ARG A 120 -5.77 -41.81 16.88
C ARG A 120 -5.69 -42.33 15.44
N CYS A 121 -6.25 -43.51 15.16
CA CYS A 121 -6.34 -44.09 13.83
C CYS A 121 -7.66 -43.76 13.09
N ALA A 122 -8.46 -42.80 13.57
CA ALA A 122 -9.74 -42.41 12.98
C ALA A 122 -9.61 -41.68 11.63
N THR A 123 -8.99 -42.33 10.64
CA THR A 123 -8.93 -41.87 9.25
C THR A 123 -10.18 -42.30 8.50
N ALA A 124 -10.46 -41.68 7.35
CA ALA A 124 -11.59 -42.10 6.51
C ALA A 124 -11.48 -43.55 6.07
N ALA A 125 -10.28 -43.95 5.61
CA ALA A 125 -10.02 -45.35 5.28
C ALA A 125 -10.31 -46.26 6.47
N ALA A 126 -9.93 -45.90 7.69
CA ALA A 126 -10.24 -46.69 8.88
C ALA A 126 -11.73 -46.77 9.21
N LEU A 127 -12.47 -45.68 9.04
CA LEU A 127 -13.91 -45.64 9.25
C LEU A 127 -14.68 -46.37 8.14
N GLU A 128 -14.16 -46.37 6.90
CA GLU A 128 -14.72 -47.07 5.74
C GLU A 128 -14.31 -48.57 5.69
N GLU A 129 -13.13 -48.92 6.18
CA GLU A 129 -12.53 -50.28 6.14
C GLU A 129 -13.12 -51.21 7.21
N PHE A 130 -13.87 -50.70 8.20
CA PHE A 130 -14.68 -51.54 9.08
C PHE A 130 -15.58 -52.45 8.22
N ARG A 131 -15.19 -53.73 8.09
CA ARG A 131 -15.52 -54.64 6.98
C ARG A 131 -17.00 -54.91 6.70
N SER A 132 -17.94 -54.37 7.47
CA SER A 132 -19.34 -54.41 7.10
C SER A 132 -20.03 -53.06 7.36
N PRO A 133 -20.59 -52.44 6.31
CA PRO A 133 -21.52 -51.33 6.45
C PRO A 133 -22.68 -51.68 7.38
N GLU A 134 -23.02 -52.97 7.52
CA GLU A 134 -24.08 -53.49 8.39
C GLU A 134 -23.72 -53.44 9.87
N TYR A 135 -22.48 -53.75 10.27
CA TYR A 135 -22.01 -53.64 11.66
C TYR A 135 -21.82 -52.17 12.06
N PHE A 136 -21.23 -51.35 11.19
CA PHE A 136 -21.11 -49.91 11.45
C PHE A 136 -22.49 -49.23 11.50
N LYS A 137 -23.41 -49.58 10.58
CA LYS A 137 -24.81 -49.13 10.62
C LYS A 137 -25.55 -49.67 11.84
N ALA A 138 -25.28 -50.89 12.31
CA ALA A 138 -25.85 -51.42 13.56
C ALA A 138 -25.38 -50.61 14.78
N LEU A 139 -24.10 -50.23 14.83
CA LEU A 139 -23.54 -49.34 15.85
C LEU A 139 -24.09 -47.90 15.81
N CYS A 140 -24.56 -47.45 14.64
CA CYS A 140 -25.09 -46.09 14.43
C CYS A 140 -26.63 -46.00 14.51
N THR A 141 -27.37 -47.11 14.34
CA THR A 141 -28.85 -47.11 14.24
C THR A 141 -29.57 -47.19 15.58
N ARG A 142 -28.87 -47.55 16.64
CA ARG A 142 -29.41 -47.55 18.01
C ARG A 142 -28.93 -46.28 18.71
N ALA A 143 -29.83 -45.31 18.84
CA ALA A 143 -29.59 -44.13 19.66
C ALA A 143 -29.21 -44.59 21.09
N PRO A 144 -28.11 -44.10 21.64
CA PRO A 144 -27.61 -44.56 22.94
C PRO A 144 -28.63 -44.24 24.03
N LYS A 145 -29.08 -45.27 24.74
CA LYS A 145 -29.97 -45.15 25.90
C LYS A 145 -29.12 -45.01 27.17
N GLY A 146 -28.45 -43.89 27.34
CA GLY A 146 -27.69 -43.62 28.55
C GLY A 146 -27.00 -42.28 28.52
N ALA A 147 -27.04 -41.56 29.63
CA ALA A 147 -26.34 -40.30 29.82
C ALA A 147 -24.85 -40.51 29.51
N PHE A 148 -24.37 -39.84 28.47
CA PHE A 148 -22.94 -39.75 28.14
C PHE A 148 -22.17 -39.30 29.39
N VAL A 149 -20.93 -39.75 29.52
CA VAL A 149 -20.01 -39.16 30.49
C VAL A 149 -19.78 -37.71 30.03
N ALA A 150 -20.41 -36.75 30.71
CA ALA A 150 -20.35 -35.30 30.43
C ALA A 150 -20.88 -34.84 29.05
N GLY A 151 -21.99 -35.40 28.54
CA GLY A 151 -22.67 -34.85 27.36
C GLY A 151 -21.91 -34.95 26.02
N ALA A 152 -20.78 -35.66 25.95
CA ALA A 152 -19.92 -35.67 24.78
C ALA A 152 -20.43 -36.56 23.63
N THR A 153 -20.85 -35.95 22.52
CA THR A 153 -21.30 -36.65 21.31
C THR A 153 -20.12 -37.26 20.52
N PRO A 154 -20.34 -38.30 19.68
CA PRO A 154 -19.29 -38.84 18.81
C PRO A 154 -18.68 -37.77 17.89
N LEU A 155 -19.51 -36.90 17.31
CA LEU A 155 -19.06 -35.81 16.44
C LEU A 155 -18.18 -34.80 17.20
N ARG A 156 -18.56 -34.39 18.42
CA ARG A 156 -17.71 -33.56 19.27
C ARG A 156 -16.34 -34.21 19.50
N THR A 157 -16.35 -35.49 19.86
CA THR A 157 -15.13 -36.25 20.18
C THR A 157 -14.20 -36.33 18.97
N PHE A 158 -14.78 -36.49 17.78
CA PHE A 158 -14.03 -36.40 16.52
C PHE A 158 -13.46 -35.00 16.29
N CYS A 159 -14.24 -33.94 16.53
CA CYS A 159 -13.79 -32.56 16.38
C CYS A 159 -12.63 -32.19 17.32
N GLU A 160 -12.51 -32.84 18.48
CA GLU A 160 -11.36 -32.70 19.41
C GLU A 160 -10.13 -33.53 19.00
N ASN A 161 -10.28 -34.49 18.08
CA ASN A 161 -9.22 -35.44 17.74
C ASN A 161 -8.14 -34.81 16.83
N GLU A 162 -6.88 -34.90 17.24
CA GLU A 162 -5.74 -34.39 16.46
C GLU A 162 -5.54 -35.10 15.11
N ALA A 163 -6.11 -36.31 14.95
CA ALA A 163 -6.09 -37.07 13.69
C ALA A 163 -7.27 -36.74 12.77
N ALA A 164 -8.10 -35.75 13.11
CA ALA A 164 -9.25 -35.37 12.31
C ALA A 164 -8.83 -34.97 10.88
N SER A 165 -9.52 -35.52 9.89
CA SER A 165 -9.31 -35.27 8.47
C SER A 165 -10.63 -34.93 7.78
N LEU A 166 -10.56 -34.30 6.61
CA LEU A 166 -11.74 -33.93 5.82
C LEU A 166 -12.60 -35.16 5.49
N ASP A 167 -11.97 -36.20 4.96
CA ASP A 167 -12.68 -37.40 4.54
C ASP A 167 -13.34 -38.09 5.75
N ALA A 168 -12.65 -38.16 6.90
CA ALA A 168 -13.20 -38.76 8.11
C ALA A 168 -14.36 -37.93 8.68
N LEU A 169 -14.28 -36.60 8.56
CA LEU A 169 -15.36 -35.70 8.94
C LEU A 169 -16.62 -35.96 8.11
N GLU A 170 -16.49 -36.15 6.80
CA GLU A 170 -17.64 -36.46 5.93
C GLU A 170 -18.32 -37.76 6.31
N VAL A 171 -17.52 -38.79 6.60
CA VAL A 171 -18.03 -40.07 7.09
C VAL A 171 -18.81 -39.86 8.39
N VAL A 172 -18.21 -39.22 9.40
CA VAL A 172 -18.87 -39.00 10.70
C VAL A 172 -20.14 -38.16 10.57
N LEU A 173 -20.14 -37.10 9.76
CA LEU A 173 -21.32 -36.25 9.52
C LEU A 173 -22.47 -37.01 8.85
N ASN A 174 -22.16 -37.91 7.91
CA ASN A 174 -23.18 -38.75 7.26
C ASN A 174 -23.87 -39.70 8.24
N PHE A 175 -23.16 -40.18 9.26
CA PHE A 175 -23.70 -41.10 10.25
C PHE A 175 -24.32 -40.39 11.48
N THR A 176 -23.93 -39.15 11.76
CA THR A 176 -24.38 -38.39 12.94
C THR A 176 -24.96 -37.00 12.60
N PRO A 177 -25.89 -36.89 11.64
CA PRO A 177 -26.43 -35.58 11.24
C PRO A 177 -27.23 -34.90 12.35
N SER A 178 -27.78 -35.65 13.32
CA SER A 178 -28.55 -35.10 14.43
C SER A 178 -27.70 -34.38 15.48
N SER A 179 -26.42 -34.78 15.66
CA SER A 179 -25.56 -34.24 16.72
C SER A 179 -24.78 -32.99 16.33
N ILE A 180 -25.01 -32.45 15.12
CA ILE A 180 -24.25 -31.30 14.61
C ILE A 180 -24.49 -30.00 15.40
N ASP A 181 -25.67 -29.85 15.99
CA ASP A 181 -26.07 -28.69 16.81
C ASP A 181 -26.20 -29.05 18.30
N GLU A 182 -25.79 -30.25 18.71
CA GLU A 182 -25.89 -30.69 20.12
C GLU A 182 -24.79 -30.04 20.95
N VAL A 183 -25.18 -29.33 22.00
CA VAL A 183 -24.27 -28.67 22.95
C VAL A 183 -24.05 -29.53 24.18
N ASP A 184 -22.90 -29.34 24.82
CA ASP A 184 -22.56 -30.02 26.06
C ASP A 184 -23.03 -29.28 27.32
N ASP A 185 -22.61 -29.77 28.49
CA ASP A 185 -22.94 -29.18 29.78
C ASP A 185 -22.39 -27.75 29.94
N ALA A 186 -21.36 -27.36 29.15
CA ALA A 186 -20.80 -26.01 29.11
C ALA A 186 -21.44 -25.15 27.99
N GLY A 187 -22.45 -25.65 27.29
CA GLY A 187 -23.08 -24.94 26.16
C GLY A 187 -22.25 -24.94 24.87
N ALA A 188 -21.11 -25.63 24.82
CA ALA A 188 -20.24 -25.69 23.65
C ALA A 188 -20.69 -26.80 22.68
N GLY A 189 -20.81 -26.46 21.39
CA GLY A 189 -21.15 -27.39 20.32
C GLY A 189 -19.92 -27.96 19.59
N PRO A 190 -20.09 -28.92 18.67
CA PRO A 190 -18.96 -29.53 17.97
C PRO A 190 -18.16 -28.53 17.11
N LEU A 191 -18.80 -27.44 16.65
CA LEU A 191 -18.12 -26.38 15.91
C LEU A 191 -17.09 -25.62 16.77
N HIS A 192 -17.37 -25.39 18.06
CA HIS A 192 -16.41 -24.79 19.00
C HIS A 192 -15.13 -25.63 19.09
N TYR A 193 -15.29 -26.94 19.27
CA TYR A 193 -14.17 -27.89 19.35
C TYR A 193 -13.42 -28.03 18.03
N LEU A 194 -14.12 -28.05 16.91
CA LEU A 194 -13.49 -28.05 15.59
C LEU A 194 -12.64 -26.77 15.41
N CYS A 195 -13.13 -25.61 15.84
CA CYS A 195 -12.37 -24.36 15.76
C CYS A 195 -11.15 -24.35 16.68
N ALA A 196 -11.25 -24.99 17.85
CA ALA A 196 -10.14 -25.15 18.80
C ALA A 196 -9.04 -26.11 18.29
N ASN A 197 -9.41 -27.06 17.43
CA ASN A 197 -8.50 -28.10 16.95
C ASN A 197 -7.48 -27.56 15.93
N ALA A 198 -6.19 -27.85 16.18
CA ALA A 198 -5.09 -27.44 15.33
C ALA A 198 -5.06 -28.16 13.97
N ALA A 199 -5.64 -29.36 13.86
CA ALA A 199 -5.75 -30.13 12.62
C ALA A 199 -6.79 -29.55 11.64
N THR A 200 -7.66 -28.65 12.11
CA THR A 200 -8.76 -28.10 11.31
C THR A 200 -8.25 -27.27 10.14
N THR A 201 -8.70 -27.66 8.94
CA THR A 201 -8.45 -26.96 7.68
C THR A 201 -9.65 -26.08 7.28
N PRO A 202 -9.46 -25.07 6.43
CA PRO A 202 -10.57 -24.25 5.92
C PRO A 202 -11.66 -25.08 5.23
N GLU A 203 -11.28 -26.20 4.59
CA GLU A 203 -12.23 -27.06 3.91
C GLU A 203 -13.06 -27.88 4.88
N MET A 204 -12.46 -28.41 5.96
CA MET A 204 -13.21 -29.08 7.04
C MET A 204 -14.26 -28.16 7.63
N LEU A 205 -13.90 -26.90 7.89
CA LEU A 205 -14.81 -25.89 8.41
C LEU A 205 -15.97 -25.61 7.42
N ARG A 206 -15.68 -25.43 6.13
CA ARG A 206 -16.71 -25.22 5.11
C ARG A 206 -17.66 -26.41 4.98
N ARG A 207 -17.13 -27.64 5.00
CA ARG A 207 -17.95 -28.85 4.93
C ARG A 207 -18.81 -28.97 6.19
N PHE A 208 -18.25 -28.76 7.38
CA PHE A 208 -19.02 -28.76 8.63
C PHE A 208 -20.20 -27.77 8.55
N LEU A 209 -19.93 -26.51 8.18
CA LEU A 209 -20.96 -25.47 8.07
C LEU A 209 -22.04 -25.80 7.04
N ALA A 210 -21.71 -26.49 5.95
CA ALA A 210 -22.70 -26.90 4.93
C ALA A 210 -23.73 -27.92 5.44
N HIS A 211 -23.42 -28.64 6.52
CA HIS A 211 -24.34 -29.60 7.15
C HIS A 211 -25.14 -28.98 8.32
N CYS A 212 -24.78 -27.78 8.80
CA CYS A 212 -25.50 -27.12 9.88
C CYS A 212 -26.91 -26.71 9.43
N LYS A 213 -27.91 -26.83 10.32
CA LYS A 213 -29.30 -26.41 10.02
C LYS A 213 -29.41 -24.91 9.76
N SER A 214 -28.62 -24.11 10.47
CA SER A 214 -28.52 -22.67 10.33
C SER A 214 -27.08 -22.23 10.57
N ILE A 215 -26.43 -21.78 9.49
CA ILE A 215 -25.04 -21.31 9.54
C ILE A 215 -24.86 -20.12 10.50
N PRO A 216 -25.68 -19.05 10.44
CA PRO A 216 -25.53 -17.93 11.37
C PRO A 216 -25.69 -18.36 12.83
N SER A 217 -26.70 -19.20 13.12
CA SER A 217 -26.94 -19.69 14.48
C SER A 217 -25.78 -20.53 15.02
N ALA A 218 -25.12 -21.32 14.18
CA ALA A 218 -23.99 -22.15 14.60
C ALA A 218 -22.72 -21.30 14.86
N ILE A 219 -22.49 -20.27 14.04
CA ILE A 219 -21.30 -19.41 14.14
C ILE A 219 -21.43 -18.40 15.29
N GLU A 220 -22.64 -17.98 15.62
CA GLU A 220 -22.94 -17.05 16.71
C GLU A 220 -23.36 -17.77 18.00
N ALA A 221 -23.38 -19.10 18.02
CA ALA A 221 -23.63 -19.87 19.23
C ALA A 221 -22.54 -19.58 20.27
N VAL A 222 -22.96 -19.29 21.49
CA VAL A 222 -22.07 -19.02 22.63
C VAL A 222 -22.16 -20.16 23.64
N ASP A 223 -21.03 -20.45 24.28
CA ASP A 223 -20.97 -21.34 25.45
C ASP A 223 -21.33 -20.58 26.74
N GLU A 224 -21.18 -21.21 27.91
CA GLU A 224 -21.45 -20.62 29.21
C GLU A 224 -20.58 -19.40 29.55
N ASP A 225 -19.38 -19.27 28.96
CA ASP A 225 -18.48 -18.13 29.15
C ASP A 225 -18.73 -17.02 28.10
N GLY A 226 -19.71 -17.19 27.21
CA GLY A 226 -20.01 -16.26 26.12
C GLY A 226 -19.16 -16.47 24.86
N TRP A 227 -18.41 -17.56 24.75
CA TRP A 227 -17.47 -17.78 23.67
C TRP A 227 -18.15 -18.33 22.42
N THR A 228 -17.97 -17.62 21.32
CA THR A 228 -18.29 -18.13 19.97
C THR A 228 -17.20 -19.07 19.44
N PRO A 229 -17.49 -19.90 18.41
CA PRO A 229 -16.45 -20.68 17.74
C PRO A 229 -15.27 -19.83 17.22
N LEU A 230 -15.51 -18.56 16.89
CA LEU A 230 -14.44 -17.64 16.47
C LEU A 230 -13.49 -17.28 17.61
N HIS A 231 -13.95 -17.20 18.87
CA HIS A 231 -13.08 -17.03 20.04
C HIS A 231 -12.12 -18.21 20.19
N TYR A 232 -12.65 -19.43 20.11
CA TYR A 232 -11.86 -20.66 20.10
C TYR A 232 -10.83 -20.67 18.96
N LEU A 233 -11.25 -20.28 17.76
CA LEU A 233 -10.34 -20.19 16.61
C LEU A 233 -9.20 -19.18 16.86
N CYS A 234 -9.53 -18.00 17.40
CA CYS A 234 -8.55 -16.93 17.59
C CYS A 234 -7.54 -17.22 18.72
N ARG A 235 -7.93 -17.99 19.73
CA ARG A 235 -7.04 -18.41 20.83
C ARG A 235 -6.10 -19.57 20.45
N ARG A 236 -6.47 -20.39 19.46
CA ARG A 236 -5.73 -21.59 19.13
C ARG A 236 -4.32 -21.29 18.57
N PRO A 237 -3.34 -22.18 18.78
CA PRO A 237 -2.06 -22.11 18.05
C PRO A 237 -2.28 -22.27 16.53
N GLY A 238 -1.70 -21.41 15.69
CA GLY A 238 -1.85 -21.52 14.23
C GLY A 238 -3.23 -21.06 13.71
N ALA A 239 -3.81 -20.04 14.33
CA ALA A 239 -4.94 -19.30 13.77
C ALA A 239 -4.51 -18.62 12.45
N SER A 240 -4.97 -19.16 11.32
CA SER A 240 -4.59 -18.69 9.99
C SER A 240 -5.64 -17.71 9.44
N ALA A 241 -5.18 -16.82 8.57
CA ALA A 241 -6.05 -15.86 7.90
C ALA A 241 -7.17 -16.52 7.07
N ALA A 242 -6.91 -17.71 6.53
CA ALA A 242 -7.89 -18.46 5.74
C ALA A 242 -9.06 -18.97 6.58
N LEU A 243 -8.79 -19.44 7.80
CA LEU A 243 -9.82 -19.94 8.71
C LEU A 243 -10.66 -18.81 9.29
N VAL A 244 -10.02 -17.71 9.69
CA VAL A 244 -10.71 -16.50 10.15
C VAL A 244 -11.65 -16.00 9.04
N ARG A 245 -11.15 -15.88 7.80
CA ARG A 245 -11.99 -15.46 6.66
C ARG A 245 -13.14 -16.41 6.40
N ALA A 246 -12.94 -17.72 6.52
CA ALA A 246 -13.99 -18.71 6.28
C ALA A 246 -15.15 -18.58 7.29
N LEU A 247 -14.84 -18.44 8.59
CA LEU A 247 -15.87 -18.24 9.63
C LEU A 247 -16.56 -16.88 9.50
N VAL A 248 -15.80 -15.79 9.36
CA VAL A 248 -16.38 -14.44 9.30
C VAL A 248 -17.21 -14.22 8.04
N ALA A 249 -16.83 -14.81 6.91
CA ALA A 249 -17.64 -14.75 5.69
C ALA A 249 -18.97 -15.49 5.83
N ALA A 250 -19.02 -16.54 6.65
CA ALA A 250 -20.22 -17.33 6.90
C ALA A 250 -21.12 -16.72 7.99
N GLY A 251 -20.56 -15.95 8.92
CA GLY A 251 -21.28 -15.22 9.96
C GLY A 251 -20.52 -13.97 10.42
N PRO A 252 -20.78 -12.78 9.84
CA PRO A 252 -20.05 -11.56 10.18
C PRO A 252 -20.26 -11.10 11.62
N GLY A 253 -21.41 -11.40 12.23
CA GLY A 253 -21.76 -10.97 13.59
C GLY A 253 -20.82 -11.54 14.65
N ALA A 254 -20.29 -12.75 14.44
CA ALA A 254 -19.36 -13.37 15.37
C ALA A 254 -18.01 -12.63 15.51
N ALA A 255 -17.64 -11.78 14.54
CA ALA A 255 -16.41 -10.99 14.61
C ALA A 255 -16.46 -9.92 15.71
N ALA A 256 -17.65 -9.42 16.04
CA ALA A 256 -17.89 -8.39 17.04
C ALA A 256 -18.57 -8.92 18.32
N ALA A 257 -18.83 -10.23 18.38
CA ALA A 257 -19.29 -10.88 19.61
C ALA A 257 -18.25 -10.68 20.72
N VAL A 258 -18.73 -10.48 21.94
CA VAL A 258 -17.90 -10.35 23.14
C VAL A 258 -18.33 -11.42 24.13
N ASP A 259 -17.36 -11.96 24.85
CA ASP A 259 -17.60 -12.88 25.96
C ASP A 259 -17.95 -12.13 27.26
N ASP A 260 -18.04 -12.87 28.36
CA ASP A 260 -18.36 -12.32 29.68
C ASP A 260 -17.27 -11.36 30.24
N GLU A 261 -16.05 -11.43 29.72
CA GLU A 261 -14.96 -10.49 30.02
C GLU A 261 -14.99 -9.24 29.11
N GLY A 262 -15.95 -9.15 28.18
CA GLY A 262 -16.02 -8.10 27.17
C GLY A 262 -14.97 -8.25 26.06
N MET A 263 -14.33 -9.40 25.97
CA MET A 263 -13.25 -9.69 25.04
C MET A 263 -13.82 -10.21 23.72
N ALA A 264 -13.71 -9.41 22.67
CA ALA A 264 -13.96 -9.87 21.30
C ALA A 264 -12.84 -10.80 20.77
N PRO A 265 -13.07 -11.60 19.71
CA PRO A 265 -12.06 -12.52 19.17
C PRO A 265 -10.73 -11.87 18.77
N LEU A 266 -10.77 -10.58 18.38
CA LEU A 266 -9.57 -9.81 18.05
C LEU A 266 -8.63 -9.63 19.25
N HIS A 267 -9.16 -9.54 20.48
CA HIS A 267 -8.32 -9.46 21.68
C HIS A 267 -7.50 -10.73 21.86
N TYR A 268 -8.14 -11.91 21.78
CA TYR A 268 -7.47 -13.20 21.85
C TYR A 268 -6.43 -13.37 20.74
N LEU A 269 -6.76 -12.94 19.51
CA LEU A 269 -5.83 -13.04 18.39
C LEU A 269 -4.62 -12.12 18.56
N CYS A 270 -4.80 -10.92 19.12
CA CYS A 270 -3.71 -10.00 19.45
C CYS A 270 -2.86 -10.46 20.65
N TRP A 271 -3.41 -11.29 21.53
CA TRP A 271 -2.67 -11.91 22.63
C TRP A 271 -2.01 -13.25 22.25
N ASN A 272 -2.37 -13.82 21.10
CA ASN A 272 -1.88 -15.12 20.67
C ASN A 272 -0.48 -15.03 20.04
N GLU A 273 0.54 -15.49 20.76
CA GLU A 273 1.93 -15.48 20.28
C GLU A 273 2.18 -16.32 19.03
N ARG A 274 1.29 -17.28 18.73
CA ARG A 274 1.40 -18.21 17.61
C ARG A 274 0.42 -17.91 16.48
N ALA A 275 -0.26 -16.76 16.52
CA ALA A 275 -1.09 -16.31 15.42
C ALA A 275 -0.25 -15.67 14.30
N GLU A 276 -0.82 -15.60 13.10
CA GLU A 276 -0.21 -14.90 11.98
C GLU A 276 -0.71 -13.45 11.91
N PRO A 277 0.15 -12.48 11.51
CA PRO A 277 -0.28 -11.11 11.25
C PRO A 277 -1.46 -11.02 10.27
N GLY A 278 -1.50 -11.92 9.29
CA GLY A 278 -2.58 -12.00 8.31
C GLY A 278 -3.94 -12.36 8.92
N ALA A 279 -3.98 -13.10 10.03
CA ALA A 279 -5.21 -13.43 10.73
C ALA A 279 -5.78 -12.20 11.45
N VAL A 280 -4.92 -11.43 12.12
CA VAL A 280 -5.28 -10.14 12.75
C VAL A 280 -5.86 -9.19 11.72
N LEU A 281 -5.20 -9.06 10.57
CA LEU A 281 -5.68 -8.23 9.46
C LEU A 281 -7.00 -8.74 8.87
N ALA A 282 -7.18 -10.06 8.72
CA ALA A 282 -8.41 -10.62 8.20
C ALA A 282 -9.63 -10.27 9.07
N LEU A 283 -9.48 -10.37 10.39
CA LEU A 283 -10.56 -10.03 11.32
C LEU A 283 -10.80 -8.51 11.36
N LEU A 284 -9.72 -7.72 11.37
CA LEU A 284 -9.80 -6.26 11.37
C LEU A 284 -10.44 -5.70 10.08
N ASP A 285 -10.15 -6.32 8.94
CA ASP A 285 -10.71 -5.89 7.64
C ASP A 285 -12.20 -6.23 7.54
N ALA A 286 -12.64 -7.33 8.17
CA ALA A 286 -14.04 -7.71 8.19
C ALA A 286 -14.87 -6.95 9.22
N ALA A 287 -14.29 -6.61 10.38
CA ALA A 287 -14.95 -5.87 11.45
C ALA A 287 -14.01 -4.79 12.04
N PRO A 288 -13.88 -3.63 11.38
CA PRO A 288 -12.91 -2.60 11.77
C PRO A 288 -13.18 -1.98 13.15
N ASP A 289 -14.44 -1.93 13.56
CA ASP A 289 -14.87 -1.28 14.82
C ASP A 289 -14.45 -2.08 16.05
N VAL A 290 -14.18 -3.38 15.90
CA VAL A 290 -13.70 -4.28 16.97
C VAL A 290 -12.36 -3.81 17.55
N ALA A 291 -11.56 -3.10 16.76
CA ALA A 291 -10.29 -2.52 17.23
C ALA A 291 -10.46 -1.44 18.32
N ALA A 292 -11.64 -0.85 18.43
CA ALA A 292 -11.96 0.17 19.43
C ALA A 292 -12.64 -0.41 20.69
N LEU A 293 -13.04 -1.69 20.66
CA LEU A 293 -13.69 -2.33 21.80
C LEU A 293 -12.73 -2.42 22.98
N ARG A 294 -13.32 -2.35 24.18
CA ARG A 294 -12.62 -2.44 25.45
C ARG A 294 -13.19 -3.60 26.22
N ASP A 295 -12.30 -4.43 26.75
CA ASP A 295 -12.64 -5.45 27.74
C ASP A 295 -13.04 -4.84 29.10
N ALA A 296 -13.36 -5.70 30.06
CA ALA A 296 -13.71 -5.33 31.43
C ALA A 296 -12.61 -4.50 32.13
N GLU A 297 -11.33 -4.74 31.80
CA GLU A 297 -10.16 -3.98 32.29
C GLU A 297 -9.88 -2.70 31.49
N GLY A 298 -10.74 -2.36 30.52
CA GLY A 298 -10.60 -1.21 29.65
C GLY A 298 -9.44 -1.32 28.65
N ALA A 299 -8.89 -2.51 28.40
CA ALA A 299 -7.85 -2.76 27.41
C ALA A 299 -8.48 -2.97 26.01
N THR A 300 -7.85 -2.37 25.01
CA THR A 300 -8.19 -2.60 23.60
C THR A 300 -7.34 -3.73 23.02
N PRO A 301 -7.68 -4.30 21.84
CA PRO A 301 -6.83 -5.29 21.18
C PRO A 301 -5.41 -4.78 20.91
N ALA A 302 -5.24 -3.49 20.63
CA ALA A 302 -3.93 -2.87 20.45
C ALA A 302 -3.03 -2.98 21.71
N ARG A 303 -3.61 -2.95 22.92
CA ARG A 303 -2.85 -3.09 24.17
C ARG A 303 -2.36 -4.53 24.38
N TYR A 304 -3.10 -5.52 23.93
CA TYR A 304 -2.63 -6.91 23.89
C TYR A 304 -1.53 -7.08 22.83
N LEU A 305 -1.75 -6.59 21.62
CA LEU A 305 -0.77 -6.67 20.53
C LEU A 305 0.57 -6.02 20.91
N ALA A 306 0.54 -4.87 21.58
CA ALA A 306 1.74 -4.17 22.05
C ALA A 306 2.60 -5.02 23.02
N LYS A 307 1.99 -5.99 23.72
CA LYS A 307 2.67 -6.90 24.66
C LYS A 307 3.12 -8.20 24.01
N THR A 308 2.70 -8.51 22.79
CA THR A 308 2.94 -9.79 22.10
C THR A 308 4.12 -9.66 21.12
N PRO A 309 5.35 -10.02 21.48
CA PRO A 309 6.54 -9.66 20.70
C PRO A 309 6.59 -10.31 19.32
N SER A 310 6.03 -11.51 19.16
CA SER A 310 6.02 -12.26 17.89
C SER A 310 5.15 -11.63 16.80
N LEU A 311 4.13 -10.86 17.19
CA LEU A 311 3.19 -10.19 16.29
C LEU A 311 3.45 -8.68 16.16
N CYS A 312 4.05 -8.07 17.19
CA CYS A 312 4.11 -6.62 17.37
C CYS A 312 5.09 -5.93 16.40
N SER A 313 4.64 -5.64 15.18
CA SER A 313 5.32 -4.76 14.22
C SER A 313 4.75 -3.34 14.25
N PHE A 314 5.54 -2.35 13.80
CA PHE A 314 5.08 -0.96 13.70
C PHE A 314 3.80 -0.84 12.86
N ASP A 315 3.78 -1.46 11.67
CA ASP A 315 2.66 -1.35 10.74
C ASP A 315 1.40 -2.03 11.27
N LEU A 316 1.52 -3.21 11.87
CA LEU A 316 0.38 -3.94 12.42
C LEU A 316 -0.19 -3.21 13.64
N LEU A 317 0.67 -2.81 14.59
CA LEU A 317 0.23 -2.08 15.78
C LEU A 317 -0.43 -0.76 15.41
N LYS A 318 0.15 -0.01 14.46
CA LYS A 318 -0.43 1.25 13.98
C LYS A 318 -1.81 1.04 13.36
N ARG A 319 -1.99 -0.04 12.59
CA ARG A 319 -3.26 -0.32 11.92
C ARG A 319 -4.37 -0.72 12.90
N VAL A 320 -4.05 -1.53 13.90
CA VAL A 320 -4.99 -1.88 14.98
C VAL A 320 -5.27 -0.66 15.87
N ALA A 321 -4.26 0.15 16.19
CA ALA A 321 -4.41 1.34 17.03
C ALA A 321 -5.12 2.52 16.33
N ALA A 322 -5.23 2.53 14.99
CA ALA A 322 -5.80 3.65 14.24
C ALA A 322 -7.26 3.99 14.60
N ARG A 323 -8.00 3.03 15.18
CA ARG A 323 -9.39 3.20 15.66
C ARG A 323 -9.50 3.16 17.19
N GLY A 324 -8.41 2.84 17.90
CA GLY A 324 -8.35 2.79 19.34
C GLY A 324 -8.18 4.19 19.94
N VAL A 325 -8.90 4.47 21.02
CA VAL A 325 -8.74 5.72 21.79
C VAL A 325 -7.35 5.72 22.46
N GLY A 326 -6.66 6.86 22.41
CA GLY A 326 -5.27 7.04 22.86
C GLY A 326 -4.92 6.30 24.15
N ASP A 327 -4.08 5.26 24.01
CA ASP A 327 -3.50 4.49 25.10
C ASP A 327 -2.00 4.81 25.15
N ALA A 328 -1.57 5.51 26.19
CA ALA A 328 -0.20 5.99 26.32
C ALA A 328 0.85 4.87 26.24
N LYS A 329 0.51 3.63 26.62
CA LYS A 329 1.43 2.49 26.51
C LYS A 329 1.58 2.03 25.06
N VAL A 330 0.49 2.05 24.29
CA VAL A 330 0.50 1.74 22.85
C VAL A 330 1.26 2.82 22.09
N ASP A 331 1.03 4.10 22.42
CA ASP A 331 1.73 5.22 21.80
C ASP A 331 3.24 5.17 22.05
N ALA A 332 3.65 4.90 23.29
CA ALA A 332 5.07 4.71 23.63
C ALA A 332 5.70 3.55 22.83
N ARG A 333 4.98 2.44 22.70
CA ARG A 333 5.45 1.28 21.92
C ARG A 333 5.54 1.58 20.42
N LEU A 334 4.61 2.36 19.87
CA LEU A 334 4.65 2.81 18.48
C LEU A 334 5.87 3.68 18.19
N VAL A 335 6.23 4.58 19.10
CA VAL A 335 7.45 5.40 18.99
C VAL A 335 8.69 4.51 19.02
N GLU A 336 8.79 3.60 19.98
CA GLU A 336 9.93 2.67 20.09
C GLU A 336 10.12 1.83 18.82
N LEU A 337 9.05 1.25 18.28
CA LEU A 337 9.10 0.44 17.06
C LEU A 337 9.46 1.27 15.83
N LYS A 338 8.96 2.51 15.75
CA LYS A 338 9.30 3.43 14.66
C LYS A 338 10.78 3.77 14.66
N ASP A 339 11.34 4.07 15.84
CA ASP A 339 12.74 4.44 15.99
C ASP A 339 13.66 3.26 15.70
N ALA A 340 13.30 2.06 16.17
CA ALA A 340 14.01 0.81 15.86
C ALA A 340 14.01 0.51 14.35
N ALA A 341 12.85 0.64 13.67
CA ALA A 341 12.74 0.45 12.23
C ALA A 341 13.57 1.47 11.44
N ALA A 342 13.58 2.75 11.86
CA ALA A 342 14.41 3.78 11.26
C ALA A 342 15.91 3.48 11.46
N ALA A 343 16.32 3.00 12.64
CA ALA A 343 17.70 2.64 12.92
C ALA A 343 18.19 1.46 12.06
N ALA A 344 17.37 0.41 11.94
CA ALA A 344 17.67 -0.73 11.06
C ALA A 344 17.82 -0.28 9.60
N ARG A 345 16.94 0.60 9.12
CA ARG A 345 17.01 1.15 7.75
C ARG A 345 18.29 1.96 7.52
N VAL A 346 18.73 2.75 8.50
CA VAL A 346 19.98 3.49 8.42
C VAL A 346 21.19 2.55 8.37
N ALA A 347 21.19 1.47 9.15
CA ALA A 347 22.25 0.46 9.11
C ALA A 347 22.34 -0.21 7.72
N GLU A 348 21.22 -0.68 7.18
CA GLU A 348 21.16 -1.26 5.83
C GLU A 348 21.68 -0.29 4.76
N LEU A 349 21.28 0.99 4.82
CA LEU A 349 21.72 1.99 3.86
C LEU A 349 23.22 2.28 3.97
N ARG A 350 23.80 2.23 5.17
CA ARG A 350 25.25 2.36 5.38
C ARG A 350 26.01 1.19 4.75
N ASP A 351 25.53 -0.03 4.95
CA ASP A 351 26.15 -1.23 4.36
C ASP A 351 26.11 -1.16 2.83
N ARG A 352 24.97 -0.75 2.27
CA ARG A 352 24.81 -0.58 0.81
C ARG A 352 25.73 0.49 0.24
N VAL A 353 25.90 1.60 0.96
CA VAL A 353 26.81 2.68 0.58
C VAL A 353 28.28 2.23 0.66
N ALA A 354 28.61 1.31 1.55
CA ALA A 354 29.96 0.74 1.67
C ALA A 354 30.29 -0.32 0.58
N ALA A 355 29.29 -0.98 -0.01
CA ALA A 355 29.48 -2.19 -0.80
C ALA A 355 30.08 -2.00 -2.21
N THR A 356 29.79 -0.93 -2.97
CA THR A 356 30.45 -0.66 -4.28
C THR A 356 30.41 0.82 -4.71
N ALA A 357 31.35 1.25 -5.56
CA ALA A 357 31.58 2.65 -5.94
C ALA A 357 30.60 3.24 -6.98
N ASP A 358 30.19 2.50 -8.01
CA ASP A 358 29.65 3.13 -9.22
C ASP A 358 28.12 3.07 -9.42
N ALA A 359 27.33 2.49 -8.51
CA ALA A 359 25.87 2.35 -8.70
C ALA A 359 24.98 2.80 -7.52
N HIS A 360 25.52 3.48 -6.51
CA HIS A 360 24.82 3.71 -5.22
C HIS A 360 24.27 5.13 -4.98
N ALA A 361 24.18 5.99 -6.00
CA ALA A 361 23.70 7.36 -5.81
C ALA A 361 22.29 7.47 -5.21
N ALA A 362 21.43 6.45 -5.37
CA ALA A 362 20.14 6.37 -4.68
C ALA A 362 20.27 6.06 -3.18
N ALA A 363 21.20 5.18 -2.79
CA ALA A 363 21.43 4.82 -1.39
C ALA A 363 22.04 6.00 -0.62
N TRP A 364 23.01 6.72 -1.20
CA TRP A 364 23.55 7.96 -0.64
C TRP A 364 22.46 9.01 -0.40
N ARG A 365 21.58 9.24 -1.37
CA ARG A 365 20.43 10.16 -1.22
C ARG A 365 19.47 9.73 -0.11
N ALA A 366 19.16 8.44 -0.05
CA ALA A 366 18.25 7.90 0.97
C ALA A 366 18.85 8.01 2.38
N LEU A 367 20.15 7.74 2.52
CA LEU A 367 20.87 7.85 3.78
C LEU A 367 20.96 9.31 4.25
N ALA A 368 21.34 10.22 3.35
CA ALA A 368 21.39 11.65 3.66
C ALA A 368 20.01 12.19 4.08
N LYS A 369 18.93 11.76 3.42
CA LYS A 369 17.56 12.11 3.81
C LYS A 369 17.20 11.58 5.20
N GLN A 370 17.52 10.31 5.51
CA GLN A 370 17.24 9.73 6.83
C GLN A 370 17.94 10.50 7.96
N GLN A 371 19.17 10.95 7.73
CA GLN A 371 19.89 11.76 8.71
C GLN A 371 19.29 13.17 8.84
N LEU A 372 18.82 13.76 7.74
CA LEU A 372 18.09 15.03 7.79
C LEU A 372 16.78 14.92 8.59
N ASP A 373 16.00 13.85 8.36
CA ASP A 373 14.74 13.60 9.09
C ASP A 373 14.98 13.42 10.61
N ARG A 374 16.22 13.08 11.01
CA ARG A 374 16.68 12.99 12.40
C ARG A 374 17.26 14.30 12.95
N GLY A 375 17.35 15.34 12.13
CA GLY A 375 17.96 16.63 12.49
C GLY A 375 19.49 16.69 12.35
N GLU A 376 20.13 15.62 11.86
CA GLU A 376 21.59 15.50 11.73
C GLU A 376 22.09 16.19 10.44
N CYS A 377 21.98 17.53 10.39
CA CYS A 377 22.26 18.32 9.19
C CYS A 377 23.73 18.26 8.76
N ALA A 378 24.67 18.25 9.71
CA ALA A 378 26.11 18.15 9.43
C ALA A 378 26.47 16.80 8.80
N GLU A 379 25.89 15.72 9.32
CA GLU A 379 26.07 14.37 8.77
C GLU A 379 25.44 14.26 7.38
N CYS A 380 24.28 14.87 7.16
CA CYS A 380 23.64 14.96 5.83
C CYS A 380 24.58 15.60 4.79
N LEU A 381 25.21 16.74 5.12
CA LEU A 381 26.19 17.43 4.27
C LEU A 381 27.40 16.56 3.96
N ARG A 382 27.97 15.93 5.00
CA ARG A 382 29.11 15.01 4.86
C ARG A 382 28.78 13.87 3.89
N LEU A 383 27.60 13.26 4.03
CA LEU A 383 27.14 12.17 3.17
C LEU A 383 26.95 12.62 1.71
N PHE A 384 26.46 13.84 1.45
CA PHE A 384 26.36 14.36 0.09
C PHE A 384 27.73 14.62 -0.54
N ALA A 385 28.67 15.20 0.22
CA ALA A 385 30.03 15.45 -0.25
C ALA A 385 30.79 14.14 -0.55
N GLU A 386 30.71 13.18 0.36
CA GLU A 386 31.34 11.86 0.18
C GLU A 386 30.70 11.09 -0.99
N GLY A 387 29.36 11.11 -1.10
CA GLY A 387 28.66 10.51 -2.22
C GLY A 387 29.01 11.16 -3.56
N ALA A 388 29.17 12.48 -3.63
CA ALA A 388 29.60 13.18 -4.85
C ALA A 388 31.04 12.81 -5.25
N ALA A 389 31.95 12.66 -4.28
CA ALA A 389 33.33 12.24 -4.53
C ALA A 389 33.42 10.79 -5.04
N ARG A 390 32.58 9.89 -4.51
CA ARG A 390 32.55 8.47 -4.93
C ARG A 390 31.75 8.22 -6.20
N CYS A 391 30.84 9.13 -6.59
CA CYS A 391 30.03 9.01 -7.80
C CYS A 391 30.19 10.25 -8.72
N PRO A 392 31.38 10.49 -9.32
CA PRO A 392 31.70 11.73 -10.05
C PRO A 392 30.84 11.96 -11.32
N GLY A 393 30.20 10.92 -11.86
CA GLY A 393 29.25 11.02 -12.97
C GLY A 393 27.81 11.39 -12.56
N ASN A 394 27.50 11.49 -11.26
CA ASN A 394 26.15 11.77 -10.76
C ASN A 394 26.02 13.23 -10.26
N PHE A 395 25.72 14.13 -11.20
CA PHE A 395 25.58 15.58 -10.95
C PHE A 395 24.54 15.93 -9.86
N ALA A 396 23.56 15.05 -9.61
CA ALA A 396 22.49 15.29 -8.65
C ALA A 396 22.96 15.24 -7.20
N LEU A 397 24.00 14.46 -6.86
CA LEU A 397 24.57 14.42 -5.52
C LEU A 397 25.34 15.70 -5.19
N ALA A 398 26.23 16.12 -6.10
CA ALA A 398 27.01 17.35 -5.96
C ALA A 398 26.11 18.59 -5.89
N HIS A 399 25.14 18.69 -6.79
CA HIS A 399 24.17 19.81 -6.81
C HIS A 399 23.30 19.87 -5.56
N ARG A 400 22.78 18.73 -5.08
CA ARG A 400 21.93 18.69 -3.87
C ARG A 400 22.74 19.03 -2.62
N GLY A 401 23.99 18.55 -2.51
CA GLY A 401 24.89 18.93 -1.43
C GLY A 401 25.18 20.44 -1.42
N ALA A 402 25.56 21.03 -2.55
CA ALA A 402 25.82 22.47 -2.67
C ALA A 402 24.57 23.31 -2.39
N THR A 403 23.41 22.88 -2.89
CA THR A 403 22.13 23.54 -2.62
C THR A 403 21.77 23.46 -1.13
N PHE A 404 21.91 22.28 -0.51
CA PHE A 404 21.62 22.09 0.91
C PHE A 404 22.58 22.88 1.81
N ALA A 405 23.87 22.95 1.49
CA ALA A 405 24.85 23.77 2.22
C ALA A 405 24.46 25.25 2.24
N LEU A 406 24.06 25.79 1.08
CA LEU A 406 23.61 27.17 0.94
C LEU A 406 22.35 27.46 1.77
N PHE A 407 21.41 26.52 1.86
CA PHE A 407 20.23 26.67 2.73
C PHE A 407 20.56 26.48 4.21
N ALA A 408 21.47 25.57 4.56
CA ALA A 408 21.91 25.33 5.93
C ALA A 408 22.64 26.56 6.52
N GLU A 409 23.52 27.20 5.74
CA GLU A 409 24.16 28.47 6.09
C GLU A 409 23.13 29.60 6.28
N GLN A 410 22.10 29.65 5.44
CA GLN A 410 20.99 30.62 5.59
C GLN A 410 20.10 30.38 6.83
N THR A 411 20.00 29.13 7.30
CA THR A 411 19.27 28.81 8.54
C THR A 411 20.10 28.96 9.81
N ALA A 412 21.44 28.87 9.72
CA ALA A 412 22.35 28.99 10.85
C ALA A 412 22.51 30.44 11.34
N ASP A 413 22.41 31.43 10.44
CA ASP A 413 22.50 32.85 10.78
C ASP A 413 21.27 33.65 10.33
N ARG A 414 20.19 33.58 11.11
CA ARG A 414 19.11 34.57 11.05
C ARG A 414 19.46 35.92 11.73
N VAL A 415 20.72 36.13 12.13
CA VAL A 415 21.14 37.32 12.91
C VAL A 415 22.40 38.02 12.37
N ALA A 416 23.12 37.51 11.35
CA ALA A 416 24.41 38.09 10.95
C ALA A 416 24.67 38.21 9.44
N LEU A 417 23.63 38.24 8.60
CA LEU A 417 23.75 38.85 7.27
C LEU A 417 22.98 40.17 7.32
N GLY A 418 23.74 41.26 7.46
CA GLY A 418 23.29 42.56 6.98
C GLY A 418 22.79 42.46 5.53
N PRO A 419 22.09 43.50 5.03
CA PRO A 419 21.45 43.46 3.71
C PRO A 419 22.40 42.86 2.68
N PHE A 420 21.88 41.93 1.87
CA PHE A 420 22.51 41.41 0.66
C PHE A 420 23.40 42.50 0.06
N ALA A 421 24.69 42.24 -0.13
CA ALA A 421 25.60 43.25 -0.66
C ALA A 421 25.11 43.68 -2.05
N VAL A 422 24.35 44.77 -2.09
CA VAL A 422 24.18 45.60 -3.28
C VAL A 422 25.59 46.00 -3.64
N ALA A 423 26.07 45.55 -4.80
CA ALA A 423 27.35 45.97 -5.32
C ALA A 423 27.28 47.47 -5.63
N ALA A 424 27.50 48.29 -4.62
CA ALA A 424 28.04 49.62 -4.81
C ALA A 424 29.45 49.43 -5.38
N ALA A 425 29.60 49.67 -6.69
CA ALA A 425 30.72 50.39 -7.29
C ALA A 425 30.77 50.12 -8.80
N LEU A 426 30.44 51.17 -9.54
CA LEU A 426 31.13 51.52 -10.78
C LEU A 426 32.66 51.55 -10.53
N GLY A 427 33.42 50.97 -11.45
CA GLY A 427 34.84 51.19 -11.75
C GLY A 427 35.94 50.80 -10.76
N GLU A 428 37.04 50.31 -11.32
CA GLU A 428 38.35 50.23 -10.65
C GLU A 428 38.83 51.62 -10.20
N GLY A 429 39.29 51.72 -8.95
CA GLY A 429 40.05 52.86 -8.44
C GLY A 429 39.22 53.96 -7.75
N ASP A 430 39.47 54.12 -6.44
CA ASP A 430 39.17 55.30 -5.59
C ASP A 430 38.07 56.27 -6.05
N VAL A 431 36.83 56.08 -5.56
CA VAL A 431 35.87 57.18 -5.39
C VAL A 431 35.10 57.01 -4.06
N ALA A 432 35.06 58.10 -3.29
CA ALA A 432 34.61 58.19 -1.90
C ALA A 432 33.10 57.89 -1.67
N PRO A 433 32.71 57.46 -0.44
CA PRO A 433 31.40 56.89 -0.12
C PRO A 433 30.36 57.94 0.30
N ASP A 434 30.10 58.96 -0.52
CA ASP A 434 29.03 59.92 -0.22
C ASP A 434 28.34 60.43 -1.49
N ARG A 435 27.42 59.59 -1.99
CA ARG A 435 26.19 59.89 -2.74
C ARG A 435 25.74 58.62 -3.48
N SER A 436 24.93 57.80 -2.83
CA SER A 436 24.12 56.81 -3.55
C SER A 436 23.06 57.55 -4.37
N PRO A 437 22.97 57.38 -5.69
CA PRO A 437 21.80 57.85 -6.41
C PRO A 437 20.61 56.97 -6.02
N ASP A 438 19.59 57.62 -5.46
CA ASP A 438 18.33 57.01 -5.04
C ASP A 438 17.51 56.66 -6.31
N TYR A 439 17.45 55.37 -6.63
CA TYR A 439 16.59 54.83 -7.68
C TYR A 439 15.62 53.86 -7.02
N GLY A 440 14.41 54.36 -6.71
CA GLY A 440 13.43 53.66 -5.88
C GLY A 440 13.15 52.21 -6.29
N GLY A 441 13.07 51.32 -5.30
CA GLY A 441 12.28 50.08 -5.28
C GLY A 441 12.68 48.90 -6.17
N ASP A 442 13.13 49.14 -7.40
CA ASP A 442 13.27 48.13 -8.47
C ASP A 442 14.69 48.14 -9.11
N ALA A 443 15.73 48.46 -8.33
CA ALA A 443 17.09 48.63 -8.84
C ALA A 443 17.96 47.36 -8.70
N LEU A 444 18.45 46.87 -9.85
CA LEU A 444 19.57 45.94 -10.09
C LEU A 444 20.15 45.19 -8.86
N ALA A 445 19.78 43.91 -8.68
CA ALA A 445 20.38 43.03 -7.67
C ALA A 445 21.32 41.98 -8.30
N VAL A 446 22.60 42.32 -8.43
CA VAL A 446 23.63 41.39 -8.90
C VAL A 446 24.05 40.45 -7.78
N TYR A 447 23.60 39.20 -7.83
CA TYR A 447 24.21 38.14 -7.02
C TYR A 447 25.58 37.77 -7.63
N ARG A 448 26.56 37.45 -6.79
CA ARG A 448 27.85 36.86 -7.20
C ARG A 448 28.17 35.71 -6.26
N GLY A 449 27.74 34.51 -6.60
CA GLY A 449 28.01 33.31 -5.82
C GLY A 449 27.97 32.03 -6.66
N ALA A 450 28.72 31.03 -6.23
CA ALA A 450 28.81 29.74 -6.91
C ALA A 450 27.58 28.88 -6.60
N VAL A 451 26.75 28.59 -7.61
CA VAL A 451 25.59 27.68 -7.48
C VAL A 451 25.93 26.24 -7.88
N ALA A 452 27.02 26.07 -8.64
CA ALA A 452 27.58 24.80 -9.05
C ALA A 452 29.10 24.83 -8.96
N ASP A 453 29.73 23.67 -8.79
CA ASP A 453 31.19 23.58 -8.83
C ASP A 453 31.72 23.82 -10.25
N ALA A 454 32.91 24.43 -10.35
CA ALA A 454 33.53 24.77 -11.63
C ALA A 454 33.73 23.54 -12.54
N GLY A 455 33.92 22.35 -11.96
CA GLY A 455 34.03 21.10 -12.72
C GLY A 455 32.71 20.70 -13.39
N ALA A 456 31.59 20.80 -12.68
CA ALA A 456 30.25 20.54 -13.24
C ALA A 456 29.88 21.56 -14.32
N CYS A 457 30.21 22.85 -14.12
CA CYS A 457 30.00 23.89 -15.13
C CYS A 457 30.77 23.62 -16.43
N ARG A 458 32.06 23.27 -16.34
CA ARG A 458 32.87 22.94 -17.53
C ARG A 458 32.34 21.71 -18.25
N ARG A 459 32.04 20.62 -17.53
CA ARG A 459 31.46 19.40 -18.12
C ARG A 459 30.11 19.67 -18.80
N LEU A 460 29.28 20.53 -18.22
CA LEU A 460 28.02 20.96 -18.84
C LEU A 460 28.30 21.73 -20.14
N GLY A 461 29.24 22.67 -20.12
CA GLY A 461 29.67 23.37 -21.33
C GLY A 461 30.18 22.43 -22.42
N ASP A 462 30.93 21.40 -22.07
CA ASP A 462 31.47 20.43 -23.03
C ASP A 462 30.37 19.50 -23.58
N ALA A 463 29.39 19.13 -22.74
CA ALA A 463 28.21 18.38 -23.16
C ALA A 463 27.33 19.17 -24.13
N VAL A 464 27.22 20.49 -23.94
CA VAL A 464 26.50 21.39 -24.85
C VAL A 464 27.21 21.45 -26.21
N GLU A 465 28.53 21.63 -26.23
CA GLU A 465 29.32 21.65 -27.47
C GLU A 465 29.23 20.33 -28.24
N ALA A 466 29.25 19.20 -27.54
CA ALA A 466 29.08 17.88 -28.15
C ALA A 466 27.65 17.67 -28.70
N ALA A 467 26.64 18.22 -28.05
CA ALA A 467 25.25 18.11 -28.48
C ALA A 467 24.90 18.99 -29.69
N ALA A 468 25.63 20.09 -29.91
CA ALA A 468 25.39 21.08 -30.97
C ALA A 468 25.82 20.62 -32.39
N THR A 469 25.54 19.36 -32.76
CA THR A 469 26.24 18.55 -33.76
C THR A 469 26.16 18.99 -35.25
N ALA A 470 25.57 20.13 -35.62
CA ALA A 470 25.58 20.57 -37.03
C ALA A 470 25.42 22.08 -37.32
N ALA A 471 24.77 22.87 -36.46
CA ALA A 471 24.81 24.33 -36.53
C ALA A 471 24.22 24.86 -35.23
N TRP A 472 25.02 25.55 -34.42
CA TRP A 472 24.45 26.50 -33.47
C TRP A 472 23.57 27.47 -34.27
N LEU A 473 22.39 27.80 -33.73
CA LEU A 473 21.45 28.64 -34.45
C LEU A 473 22.06 30.05 -34.59
N GLU A 474 22.19 30.56 -35.82
CA GLU A 474 22.70 31.92 -36.05
C GLU A 474 21.64 33.00 -35.83
N ARG A 475 20.35 32.62 -35.80
CA ARG A 475 19.21 33.51 -35.52
C ARG A 475 18.09 32.76 -34.80
N ARG A 476 17.56 33.39 -33.76
CA ARG A 476 16.39 32.93 -33.02
C ARG A 476 15.11 33.51 -33.66
N ARG A 477 14.17 32.64 -34.07
CA ARG A 477 12.83 33.06 -34.55
C ARG A 477 11.77 32.65 -33.53
N ALA A 478 11.53 33.50 -32.55
CA ALA A 478 10.29 33.51 -31.77
C ALA A 478 10.11 34.88 -31.10
N GLY A 479 8.94 35.51 -31.28
CA GLY A 479 8.42 36.50 -30.33
C GLY A 479 8.86 37.95 -30.52
N ALA A 480 10.10 38.30 -30.20
CA ALA A 480 10.52 39.71 -30.20
C ALA A 480 12.02 39.91 -30.37
N THR A 481 12.34 40.96 -31.14
CA THR A 481 13.67 41.51 -31.44
C THR A 481 14.59 40.63 -32.29
N ASP A 482 14.95 41.16 -33.47
CA ASP A 482 15.77 40.53 -34.51
C ASP A 482 17.27 40.53 -34.11
N HIS A 483 17.59 39.95 -32.95
CA HIS A 483 18.96 39.84 -32.44
C HIS A 483 19.59 38.51 -32.85
N ALA A 484 20.70 38.57 -33.59
CA ALA A 484 21.46 37.40 -33.97
C ALA A 484 22.30 36.93 -32.77
N VAL A 485 21.99 35.75 -32.24
CA VAL A 485 22.66 35.11 -31.10
C VAL A 485 22.98 33.68 -31.47
N TYR A 486 24.16 33.22 -31.10
CA TYR A 486 24.63 31.85 -31.31
C TYR A 486 24.24 30.99 -30.08
N ASP A 487 23.11 30.28 -30.16
CA ASP A 487 22.52 29.57 -29.00
C ASP A 487 22.10 28.10 -29.22
N VAL A 488 21.92 27.38 -28.11
CA VAL A 488 21.34 26.02 -28.03
C VAL A 488 20.27 25.98 -26.92
N PRO A 489 19.01 25.63 -27.22
CA PRO A 489 17.99 25.44 -26.20
C PRO A 489 18.33 24.34 -25.19
N ALA A 490 18.04 24.56 -23.90
CA ALA A 490 18.32 23.56 -22.86
C ALA A 490 17.54 22.24 -23.05
N THR A 491 16.45 22.25 -23.81
CA THR A 491 15.65 21.08 -24.17
C THR A 491 16.38 20.10 -25.06
N ASP A 492 17.40 20.56 -25.78
CA ASP A 492 18.04 19.80 -26.86
C ASP A 492 19.24 18.99 -26.35
N LEU A 493 19.62 19.19 -25.09
CA LEU A 493 20.70 18.43 -24.45
C LEU A 493 20.35 16.94 -24.28
N PRO A 494 21.31 16.02 -24.43
CA PRO A 494 21.10 14.62 -24.09
C PRO A 494 20.94 14.42 -22.57
N GLU A 495 20.26 13.34 -22.18
CA GLU A 495 20.34 12.86 -20.80
C GLU A 495 21.75 12.27 -20.55
N PRO A 496 22.40 12.51 -19.39
CA PRO A 496 21.86 13.05 -18.14
C PRO A 496 21.97 14.60 -17.96
N ALA A 497 22.53 15.32 -18.94
CA ALA A 497 22.75 16.77 -18.82
C ALA A 497 21.44 17.56 -18.72
N ARG A 498 20.41 17.16 -19.48
CA ARG A 498 19.07 17.76 -19.42
C ARG A 498 18.42 17.63 -18.04
N GLY A 499 18.53 16.47 -17.38
CA GLY A 499 18.07 16.28 -16.00
C GLY A 499 18.76 17.19 -14.99
N TYR A 500 20.07 17.41 -15.14
CA TYR A 500 20.83 18.33 -14.31
C TYR A 500 20.41 19.79 -14.50
N VAL A 501 20.29 20.25 -15.74
CA VAL A 501 19.88 21.63 -16.06
C VAL A 501 18.48 21.93 -15.51
N ARG A 502 17.53 20.98 -15.59
CA ARG A 502 16.20 21.12 -14.97
C ARG A 502 16.27 21.38 -13.47
N ALA A 503 17.12 20.63 -12.75
CA ALA A 503 17.29 20.81 -11.30
C ALA A 503 17.98 22.14 -10.95
N LEU A 504 18.97 22.55 -11.75
CA LEU A 504 19.70 23.80 -11.60
C LEU A 504 18.79 25.01 -11.84
N VAL A 505 18.01 25.00 -12.92
CA VAL A 505 17.05 26.07 -13.26
C VAL A 505 16.00 26.23 -12.16
N ALA A 506 15.46 25.14 -11.61
CA ALA A 506 14.51 25.22 -10.50
C ALA A 506 15.12 25.88 -9.26
N SER A 507 16.40 25.59 -8.96
CA SER A 507 17.15 26.22 -7.86
C SER A 507 17.37 27.71 -8.11
N LEU A 508 17.79 28.08 -9.33
CA LEU A 508 18.01 29.48 -9.72
C LEU A 508 16.71 30.30 -9.71
N ALA A 509 15.60 29.73 -10.21
CA ALA A 509 14.29 30.37 -10.21
C ALA A 509 13.77 30.66 -8.79
N ALA A 510 13.92 29.69 -7.88
CA ALA A 510 13.57 29.87 -6.46
C ALA A 510 14.39 30.99 -5.81
N ARG A 511 15.69 31.09 -6.13
CA ARG A 511 16.56 32.16 -5.62
C ARG A 511 16.23 33.52 -6.21
N ALA A 512 15.95 33.60 -7.50
CA ALA A 512 15.52 34.84 -8.14
C ALA A 512 14.23 35.39 -7.52
N THR A 513 13.29 34.50 -7.14
CA THR A 513 12.07 34.88 -6.41
C THR A 513 12.39 35.55 -5.07
N LEU A 514 13.41 35.07 -4.36
CA LEU A 514 13.87 35.64 -3.09
C LEU A 514 14.65 36.95 -3.27
N LEU A 515 15.40 37.10 -4.37
CA LEU A 515 16.21 38.29 -4.65
C LEU A 515 15.39 39.47 -5.18
N PHE A 516 14.28 39.19 -5.87
CA PHE A 516 13.40 40.21 -6.47
C PHE A 516 11.96 40.08 -5.96
N PRO A 517 11.73 40.18 -4.64
CA PRO A 517 10.40 39.94 -4.06
C PRO A 517 9.35 40.94 -4.55
N GLY A 518 9.76 42.18 -4.91
CA GLY A 518 8.89 43.19 -5.52
C GLY A 518 8.46 42.81 -6.94
N THR A 519 9.42 42.40 -7.77
CA THR A 519 9.18 41.97 -9.16
C THR A 519 8.29 40.73 -9.24
N PHE A 520 8.45 39.79 -8.29
CA PHE A 520 7.66 38.57 -8.24
C PHE A 520 6.39 38.68 -7.39
N ALA A 521 6.24 39.73 -6.58
CA ALA A 521 5.08 39.99 -5.71
C ALA A 521 4.65 38.75 -4.87
N GLY A 522 5.61 37.94 -4.42
CA GLY A 522 5.37 36.68 -3.69
C GLY A 522 5.04 35.46 -4.54
N ALA A 523 4.80 35.62 -5.85
CA ALA A 523 4.60 34.52 -6.78
C ALA A 523 5.91 33.78 -7.07
N PRO A 524 5.91 32.45 -7.23
CA PRO A 524 7.12 31.75 -7.62
C PRO A 524 7.53 32.11 -9.04
N ALA A 525 8.83 32.09 -9.34
CA ALA A 525 9.31 32.31 -10.70
C ALA A 525 8.93 31.15 -11.64
N ARG A 526 8.35 31.49 -12.79
CA ARG A 526 8.15 30.62 -13.95
C ARG A 526 9.27 30.86 -14.96
N VAL A 527 9.79 29.77 -15.52
CA VAL A 527 10.77 29.83 -16.60
C VAL A 527 10.06 30.23 -17.88
N LEU A 528 10.42 31.39 -18.42
CA LEU A 528 10.01 31.84 -19.75
C LEU A 528 10.87 31.15 -20.81
N ASP A 529 12.18 31.13 -20.61
CA ASP A 529 13.13 30.53 -21.55
C ASP A 529 14.45 30.15 -20.86
N CYS A 530 15.18 29.19 -21.41
CA CYS A 530 16.46 28.69 -20.89
C CYS A 530 17.34 28.13 -22.02
N PHE A 531 18.48 28.77 -22.26
CA PHE A 531 19.34 28.48 -23.41
C PHE A 531 20.80 28.78 -23.14
N PHE A 532 21.68 28.09 -23.87
CA PHE A 532 23.12 28.25 -23.79
C PHE A 532 23.60 29.22 -24.86
N VAL A 533 24.47 30.16 -24.49
CA VAL A 533 25.03 31.15 -25.43
C VAL A 533 26.54 30.98 -25.51
N ARG A 534 27.06 31.03 -26.73
CA ARG A 534 28.49 31.00 -27.04
C ARG A 534 28.91 32.30 -27.73
N TYR A 535 29.89 32.99 -27.14
CA TYR A 535 30.57 34.14 -27.76
C TYR A 535 31.98 33.72 -28.18
N ASP A 536 32.35 34.01 -29.42
CA ASP A 536 33.61 33.56 -30.02
C ASP A 536 34.31 34.73 -30.72
N ALA A 537 35.63 34.87 -30.50
CA ALA A 537 36.42 35.96 -31.09
C ALA A 537 36.65 35.82 -32.61
N GLU A 538 36.64 34.59 -33.15
CA GLU A 538 37.02 34.31 -34.55
C GLU A 538 35.83 34.29 -35.51
N ARG A 539 34.59 34.27 -34.99
CA ARG A 539 33.35 34.22 -35.79
C ARG A 539 32.56 35.52 -35.66
N CYS A 540 31.59 35.74 -36.56
CA CYS A 540 30.54 36.74 -36.30
C CYS A 540 29.85 36.36 -34.98
N PHE A 541 29.44 37.32 -34.13
CA PHE A 541 28.83 37.15 -32.77
C PHE A 541 29.80 37.15 -31.57
N ALA A 542 30.87 37.94 -31.64
CA ALA A 542 31.76 38.22 -30.50
C ALA A 542 31.10 39.08 -29.40
N GLU A 543 30.05 39.84 -29.74
CA GLU A 543 29.35 40.77 -28.84
C GLU A 543 27.83 40.64 -29.01
N MET A 544 27.08 41.16 -28.03
CA MET A 544 25.64 41.37 -28.13
C MET A 544 25.36 42.82 -27.84
N ARG A 545 24.70 43.50 -28.77
CA ARG A 545 24.35 44.92 -28.60
C ARG A 545 23.43 45.11 -27.40
N ASP A 546 23.49 46.31 -26.83
CA ASP A 546 22.61 46.70 -25.74
C ASP A 546 21.13 46.53 -26.16
N HIS A 547 20.40 45.78 -25.35
CA HIS A 547 18.99 45.41 -25.54
C HIS A 547 18.29 45.30 -24.18
N VAL A 548 16.99 45.04 -24.21
CA VAL A 548 16.16 44.71 -23.03
C VAL A 548 15.48 43.37 -23.29
N ASP A 549 15.26 42.61 -22.23
CA ASP A 549 14.62 41.30 -22.32
C ASP A 549 13.10 41.39 -22.07
N GLU A 550 12.37 40.39 -22.55
CA GLU A 550 10.94 40.19 -22.22
C GLU A 550 10.73 39.53 -20.85
N SER A 551 11.82 39.15 -20.18
CA SER A 551 11.78 38.53 -18.85
C SER A 551 11.47 39.58 -17.78
N ALA A 552 10.89 39.15 -16.66
CA ALA A 552 10.84 39.98 -15.48
C ALA A 552 12.22 40.01 -14.79
N VAL A 553 12.88 38.84 -14.73
CA VAL A 553 14.26 38.69 -14.26
C VAL A 553 15.03 37.78 -15.21
N SER A 554 16.20 38.24 -15.63
CA SER A 554 17.17 37.49 -16.41
C SER A 554 18.29 36.98 -15.51
N VAL A 555 18.75 35.77 -15.80
CA VAL A 555 19.80 35.08 -15.05
C VAL A 555 20.85 34.57 -16.03
N SER A 556 22.11 34.92 -15.83
CA SER A 556 23.26 34.48 -16.62
C SER A 556 24.24 33.71 -15.73
N LEU A 557 24.46 32.43 -16.02
CA LEU A 557 25.43 31.57 -15.34
C LEU A 557 26.69 31.37 -16.22
N ALA A 558 27.87 31.66 -15.68
CA ALA A 558 29.15 31.39 -16.31
C ALA A 558 29.47 29.88 -16.31
N LEU A 559 29.77 29.32 -17.49
CA LEU A 559 30.07 27.88 -17.64
C LEU A 559 31.57 27.58 -17.74
N ASN A 560 32.38 28.58 -18.08
CA ASN A 560 33.83 28.48 -18.17
C ASN A 560 34.52 29.69 -17.52
N ASP A 561 35.81 29.56 -17.24
CA ASP A 561 36.54 30.53 -16.43
C ASP A 561 36.91 31.78 -17.24
N ALA A 562 36.98 32.94 -16.59
CA ALA A 562 37.32 34.20 -17.24
C ALA A 562 38.75 34.23 -17.83
N GLY A 563 39.61 33.25 -17.48
CA GLY A 563 40.93 33.09 -18.10
C GLY A 563 40.90 32.42 -19.48
N ASP A 564 39.76 31.82 -19.88
CA ASP A 564 39.62 31.12 -21.16
C ASP A 564 39.38 32.08 -22.34
N TYR A 565 39.16 33.37 -22.09
CA TYR A 565 38.88 34.40 -23.09
C TYR A 565 39.37 35.80 -22.65
N ASP A 566 39.67 36.67 -23.62
CA ASP A 566 39.94 38.10 -23.38
C ASP A 566 38.72 38.95 -23.79
N GLY A 567 38.48 40.06 -23.10
CA GLY A 567 37.25 40.84 -23.25
C GLY A 567 36.05 40.12 -22.64
N GLY A 568 34.87 40.25 -23.24
CA GLY A 568 33.67 39.55 -22.80
C GLY A 568 33.09 40.05 -21.47
N GLY A 569 31.90 39.54 -21.14
CA GLY A 569 31.18 39.88 -19.90
C GLY A 569 29.84 40.56 -20.18
N LEU A 570 29.07 40.76 -19.11
CA LEU A 570 27.76 41.38 -19.15
C LEU A 570 27.91 42.89 -18.91
N HIS A 571 27.66 43.70 -19.94
CA HIS A 571 27.52 45.14 -19.83
C HIS A 571 26.11 45.47 -19.36
N VAL A 572 25.98 46.30 -18.31
CA VAL A 572 24.68 46.81 -17.84
C VAL A 572 24.75 48.32 -17.88
N ALA A 573 23.97 48.96 -18.74
CA ALA A 573 24.08 50.40 -19.01
C ALA A 573 23.87 51.26 -17.75
N ALA A 574 22.99 50.82 -16.85
CA ALA A 574 22.74 51.48 -15.56
C ALA A 574 23.91 51.34 -14.55
N ALA A 575 24.75 50.32 -14.71
CA ALA A 575 25.84 49.99 -13.79
C ALA A 575 27.22 50.46 -14.29
N GLY A 576 27.31 50.92 -15.55
CA GLY A 576 28.51 51.44 -16.24
C GLY A 576 29.78 50.56 -16.24
N ASN A 577 29.69 49.34 -15.68
CA ASN A 577 30.77 48.35 -15.64
C ASN A 577 30.41 47.09 -16.44
N VAL A 578 31.45 46.32 -16.74
CA VAL A 578 31.34 44.96 -17.30
C VAL A 578 31.42 43.94 -16.15
N LEU A 579 30.38 43.12 -16.00
CA LEU A 579 30.30 42.08 -14.98
C LEU A 579 30.86 40.76 -15.52
N ASN A 580 31.84 40.17 -14.80
CA ASN A 580 32.43 38.90 -15.16
C ASN A 580 32.92 38.08 -13.93
N GLY A 581 33.07 36.76 -14.07
CA GLY A 581 33.43 35.85 -12.98
C GLY A 581 33.83 34.44 -13.44
N PRO A 582 34.41 33.63 -12.53
CA PRO A 582 34.81 32.24 -12.82
C PRO A 582 33.60 31.32 -13.06
N ALA A 583 33.84 30.11 -13.55
CA ALA A 583 32.81 29.11 -13.80
C ALA A 583 31.98 28.85 -12.53
N GLY A 584 30.65 28.84 -12.65
CA GLY A 584 29.71 28.74 -11.53
C GLY A 584 29.16 30.08 -11.04
N SER A 585 29.71 31.22 -11.50
CA SER A 585 29.21 32.55 -11.17
C SER A 585 27.85 32.81 -11.83
N VAL A 586 26.87 33.22 -11.03
CA VAL A 586 25.52 33.56 -11.49
C VAL A 586 25.29 35.05 -11.35
N PHE A 587 24.83 35.71 -12.41
CA PHE A 587 24.40 37.10 -12.44
C PHE A 587 22.89 37.16 -12.65
N CYS A 588 22.16 37.82 -11.77
CA CYS A 588 20.71 38.02 -11.91
C CYS A 588 20.43 39.52 -12.05
N PHE A 589 19.47 39.90 -12.89
CA PHE A 589 19.10 41.31 -13.09
C PHE A 589 17.68 41.43 -13.66
N PRO A 590 16.96 42.54 -13.43
CA PRO A 590 15.66 42.79 -14.04
C PRO A 590 15.76 42.85 -15.57
N GLY A 591 14.87 42.17 -16.28
CA GLY A 591 14.91 42.09 -17.75
C GLY A 591 14.68 43.43 -18.46
N ALA A 592 13.98 44.36 -17.80
CA ALA A 592 13.73 45.71 -18.30
C ALA A 592 14.98 46.62 -18.31
N ILE A 593 16.12 46.19 -17.76
CA ILE A 593 17.36 46.97 -17.77
C ILE A 593 18.08 46.78 -19.10
N THR A 594 18.54 47.88 -19.68
CA THR A 594 19.38 47.85 -20.88
C THR A 594 20.73 47.20 -20.58
N HIS A 595 21.03 46.10 -21.27
CA HIS A 595 22.24 45.32 -21.06
C HIS A 595 22.73 44.70 -22.38
N GLY A 596 24.00 44.32 -22.44
CA GLY A 596 24.65 43.79 -23.63
C GLY A 596 25.81 42.85 -23.30
N GLY A 597 26.30 42.13 -24.29
CA GLY A 597 27.49 41.28 -24.19
C GLY A 597 28.70 42.03 -24.76
N VAL A 598 29.72 42.27 -23.94
CA VAL A 598 30.96 42.90 -24.41
C VAL A 598 31.68 41.98 -25.39
N ALA A 599 32.30 42.58 -26.42
CA ALA A 599 33.07 41.84 -27.41
C ALA A 599 34.14 40.94 -26.77
N VAL A 600 34.11 39.66 -27.12
CA VAL A 600 35.20 38.72 -26.86
C VAL A 600 36.27 38.92 -27.93
N THR A 601 37.48 39.29 -27.51
CA THR A 601 38.59 39.62 -28.41
C THR A 601 39.57 38.48 -28.60
N ARG A 602 39.55 37.48 -27.71
CA ARG A 602 40.31 36.22 -27.82
C ARG A 602 39.54 35.09 -27.14
N GLY A 603 39.53 33.88 -27.71
CA GLY A 603 38.94 32.70 -27.07
C GLY A 603 37.42 32.62 -27.13
N THR A 604 36.82 31.81 -26.25
CA THR A 604 35.38 31.51 -26.26
C THR A 604 34.77 31.66 -24.86
N ARG A 605 33.67 32.42 -24.75
CA ARG A 605 32.88 32.58 -23.53
C ARG A 605 31.56 31.83 -23.64
N ARG A 606 31.26 30.98 -22.66
CA ARG A 606 30.04 30.15 -22.60
C ARG A 606 29.20 30.50 -21.37
N ILE A 607 27.91 30.75 -21.58
CA ILE A 607 26.96 31.03 -20.51
C ILE A 607 25.66 30.22 -20.67
N LEU A 608 24.97 30.00 -19.56
CA LEU A 608 23.56 29.60 -19.54
C LEU A 608 22.72 30.84 -19.22
N SER A 609 21.84 31.21 -20.14
CA SER A 609 20.85 32.28 -19.95
C SER A 609 19.51 31.69 -19.55
N LEU A 610 18.84 32.31 -18.58
CA LEU A 610 17.56 31.88 -18.03
C LEU A 610 16.66 33.11 -17.83
N PHE A 611 15.51 33.10 -18.47
CA PHE A 611 14.50 34.15 -18.39
C PHE A 611 13.36 33.71 -17.48
N LEU A 612 13.02 34.55 -16.51
CA LEU A 612 12.03 34.27 -15.47
C LEU A 612 10.94 35.33 -15.46
N VAL A 613 9.71 34.89 -15.21
CA VAL A 613 8.52 35.73 -15.08
C VAL A 613 7.68 35.28 -13.88
N PRO A 614 6.86 36.14 -13.25
CA PRO A 614 6.02 35.74 -12.12
C PRO A 614 4.99 34.68 -12.51
N ASP A 615 4.87 33.62 -11.69
CA ASP A 615 3.82 32.60 -11.80
C ASP A 615 2.60 32.98 -10.96
N ALA A 616 1.84 33.98 -11.44
CA ALA A 616 0.66 34.50 -10.75
C ALA A 616 -0.37 33.42 -10.37
N ASN A 617 -0.40 32.31 -11.11
CA ASN A 617 -1.31 31.18 -10.86
C ASN A 617 -0.97 30.37 -9.60
N ARG A 618 0.31 30.26 -9.23
CA ARG A 618 0.74 29.55 -8.01
C ARG A 618 0.56 30.38 -6.74
N LEU A 619 0.69 31.70 -6.82
CA LEU A 619 0.41 32.61 -5.70
C LEU A 619 -1.06 32.54 -5.30
N ALA A 620 -1.97 32.54 -6.28
CA ALA A 620 -3.41 32.36 -6.05
C ALA A 620 -3.71 31.00 -5.39
N ALA A 621 -3.05 29.92 -5.81
CA ALA A 621 -3.21 28.59 -5.20
C ALA A 621 -2.65 28.51 -3.77
N GLN A 622 -1.55 29.20 -3.47
CA GLN A 622 -0.95 29.25 -2.12
C GLN A 622 -1.76 30.13 -1.16
N LEU A 623 -2.30 31.26 -1.63
CA LEU A 623 -3.22 32.10 -0.86
C LEU A 623 -4.54 31.37 -0.58
N LEU A 624 -5.04 30.58 -1.53
CA LEU A 624 -6.18 29.69 -1.34
C LEU A 624 -5.88 28.60 -0.30
N ALA A 625 -4.68 28.00 -0.34
CA ALA A 625 -4.25 27.00 0.65
C ALA A 625 -4.07 27.58 2.06
N VAL A 626 -3.57 28.81 2.19
CA VAL A 626 -3.47 29.53 3.48
C VAL A 626 -4.87 29.92 3.99
N ALA A 627 -5.79 30.33 3.11
CA ALA A 627 -7.19 30.57 3.46
C ALA A 627 -7.90 29.29 3.93
N LEU A 628 -7.62 28.15 3.30
CA LEU A 628 -8.14 26.83 3.70
C LEU A 628 -7.53 26.33 5.03
N LEU A 629 -6.26 26.66 5.31
CA LEU A 629 -5.60 26.36 6.60
C LEU A 629 -6.08 27.27 7.74
N ALA A 630 -6.38 28.54 7.45
CA ALA A 630 -6.97 29.48 8.41
C ALA A 630 -8.43 29.14 8.75
N ALA A 631 -9.13 28.39 7.88
CA ALA A 631 -10.53 28.01 8.04
C ALA A 631 -10.78 26.75 8.91
N GLY A 632 -9.74 26.12 9.49
CA GLY A 632 -9.89 25.15 10.59
C GLY A 632 -10.69 23.87 10.27
N ALA A 633 -9.99 22.84 9.77
CA ALA A 633 -10.24 21.40 9.95
C ALA A 633 -11.59 20.77 9.49
N ARG A 634 -11.52 19.82 8.54
CA ARG A 634 -11.54 18.35 8.78
C ARG A 634 -11.63 17.54 7.48
N ALA A 635 -11.06 16.33 7.55
CA ALA A 635 -11.18 15.17 6.65
C ALA A 635 -10.13 15.02 5.53
N LEU A 636 -9.06 14.30 5.88
CA LEU A 636 -8.22 13.49 5.01
C LEU A 636 -8.60 12.03 5.25
N VAL A 637 -9.00 11.28 4.23
CA VAL A 637 -8.71 9.83 4.11
C VAL A 637 -8.45 9.52 2.62
N ALA A 638 -7.30 8.89 2.38
CA ALA A 638 -6.72 8.47 1.10
C ALA A 638 -7.07 6.98 0.79
N PRO A 639 -6.28 6.22 0.01
CA PRO A 639 -5.99 6.25 -1.43
C PRO A 639 -6.35 4.91 -2.12
N GLN A 640 -6.65 4.86 -3.43
CA GLN A 640 -6.41 3.62 -4.21
C GLN A 640 -6.03 3.86 -5.68
N ARG A 641 -4.96 3.12 -6.05
CA ARG A 641 -4.47 2.70 -7.38
C ARG A 641 -3.94 3.76 -8.35
N ALA A 642 -2.63 3.65 -8.55
CA ALA A 642 -1.88 4.30 -9.60
C ALA A 642 -2.34 3.85 -11.00
N ALA A 643 -2.67 4.82 -11.83
CA ALA A 643 -2.55 4.80 -13.28
C ALA A 643 -1.66 5.99 -13.69
N PRO A 644 -1.01 5.98 -14.86
CA PRO A 644 0.22 6.72 -15.09
C PRO A 644 0.04 8.24 -14.97
N ARG A 645 0.98 8.88 -14.28
CA ARG A 645 1.10 10.33 -14.21
C ARG A 645 1.55 10.87 -15.56
N PHE A 646 0.64 11.48 -16.31
CA PHE A 646 1.00 12.40 -17.38
C PHE A 646 1.37 13.76 -16.75
N VAL A 647 2.66 14.09 -16.79
CA VAL A 647 3.12 15.47 -16.59
C VAL A 647 3.11 16.11 -17.97
N ALA A 648 2.39 17.22 -18.10
CA ALA A 648 2.28 18.02 -19.31
C ALA A 648 3.66 18.41 -19.87
N LEU A 649 4.13 17.63 -20.84
CA LEU A 649 4.88 18.15 -21.97
C LEU A 649 3.88 18.92 -22.84
N ARG A 650 4.31 20.00 -23.49
CA ARG A 650 3.68 20.41 -24.76
C ARG A 650 3.35 19.13 -25.52
N ALA A 651 2.09 18.97 -25.94
CA ALA A 651 1.62 17.75 -26.58
C ALA A 651 2.68 17.22 -27.54
N SER A 652 3.26 16.07 -27.21
CA SER A 652 4.25 15.46 -28.07
C SER A 652 3.56 15.17 -29.42
N ALA A 653 4.31 15.13 -30.51
CA ALA A 653 3.74 14.73 -31.80
C ALA A 653 2.96 13.39 -31.70
N ALA A 654 3.37 12.50 -30.78
CA ALA A 654 2.65 11.28 -30.45
C ALA A 654 1.32 11.51 -29.72
N ALA A 655 1.27 12.40 -28.72
CA ALA A 655 0.02 12.75 -28.02
C ALA A 655 -0.97 13.46 -28.94
N THR A 656 -0.46 14.31 -29.85
CA THR A 656 -1.29 14.94 -30.89
C THR A 656 -1.81 13.91 -31.88
N ALA A 657 -0.98 12.95 -32.33
CA ALA A 657 -1.42 11.87 -33.21
C ALA A 657 -2.49 10.98 -32.56
N GLU A 658 -2.32 10.60 -31.29
CA GLU A 658 -3.30 9.80 -30.53
C GLU A 658 -4.64 10.55 -30.36
N LEU A 659 -4.58 11.83 -30.00
CA LEU A 659 -5.78 12.67 -29.89
C LEU A 659 -6.48 12.80 -31.24
N ARG A 660 -5.73 12.97 -32.33
CA ARG A 660 -6.26 13.04 -33.70
C ARG A 660 -6.99 11.76 -34.10
N GLU A 661 -6.43 10.59 -33.78
CA GLU A 661 -7.07 9.30 -34.04
C GLU A 661 -8.41 9.19 -33.30
N ARG A 662 -8.43 9.58 -32.01
CA ARG A 662 -9.65 9.60 -31.18
C ARG A 662 -10.70 10.57 -31.70
N VAL A 663 -10.28 11.78 -32.09
CA VAL A 663 -11.18 12.81 -32.65
C VAL A 663 -11.76 12.35 -33.98
N ARG A 664 -10.93 11.78 -34.86
CA ARG A 664 -11.39 11.25 -36.16
C ARG A 664 -12.39 10.11 -35.96
N GLY A 665 -12.08 9.15 -35.09
CA GLY A 665 -12.97 8.04 -34.78
C GLY A 665 -14.33 8.48 -34.23
N LEU A 666 -14.35 9.49 -33.36
CA LEU A 666 -15.61 10.06 -32.85
C LEU A 666 -16.43 10.71 -33.97
N LEU A 667 -15.81 11.57 -34.79
CA LEU A 667 -16.51 12.32 -35.84
C LEU A 667 -17.04 11.40 -36.95
N ASP A 668 -16.28 10.36 -37.31
CA ASP A 668 -16.70 9.37 -38.30
C ASP A 668 -17.85 8.49 -37.76
N GLY A 669 -17.78 8.11 -36.47
CA GLY A 669 -18.86 7.39 -35.79
C GLY A 669 -20.14 8.20 -35.67
N LEU A 670 -20.03 9.51 -35.40
CA LEU A 670 -21.19 10.42 -35.34
C LEU A 670 -21.91 10.54 -36.68
N ALA A 671 -21.15 10.62 -37.78
CA ALA A 671 -21.74 10.66 -39.12
C ALA A 671 -22.51 9.37 -39.49
N GLY A 672 -22.11 8.23 -38.93
CA GLY A 672 -22.76 6.94 -39.16
C GLY A 672 -23.93 6.62 -38.24
N ASN A 673 -23.94 7.17 -37.02
CA ASN A 673 -24.87 6.76 -35.96
C ASN A 673 -25.98 7.79 -35.67
N LEU A 674 -26.01 8.94 -36.34
CA LEU A 674 -27.07 9.93 -36.15
C LEU A 674 -28.38 9.46 -36.82
N ALA A 675 -29.51 9.57 -36.12
CA ALA A 675 -30.81 9.29 -36.71
C ALA A 675 -31.11 10.21 -37.91
N ASP A 676 -31.81 9.68 -38.93
CA ASP A 676 -32.24 10.45 -40.11
C ASP A 676 -32.99 11.74 -39.70
N GLY A 677 -32.41 12.89 -40.04
CA GLY A 677 -32.98 14.22 -39.74
C GLY A 677 -32.54 14.86 -38.42
N ALA A 678 -31.71 14.20 -37.61
CA ALA A 678 -31.07 14.83 -36.45
C ALA A 678 -30.00 15.84 -36.90
N ALA A 679 -29.92 16.99 -36.22
CA ALA A 679 -28.89 18.00 -36.49
C ALA A 679 -27.58 17.62 -35.81
N MET A 680 -26.47 17.73 -36.54
CA MET A 680 -25.13 17.55 -35.98
C MET A 680 -24.85 18.63 -34.92
N PRO A 681 -24.27 18.30 -33.75
CA PRO A 681 -23.89 19.29 -32.75
C PRO A 681 -22.93 20.34 -33.32
N GLU A 682 -23.12 21.60 -32.96
CA GLU A 682 -22.21 22.69 -33.38
C GLU A 682 -20.78 22.49 -32.85
N SER A 683 -20.63 21.78 -31.73
CA SER A 683 -19.34 21.38 -31.16
C SER A 683 -18.59 20.40 -32.06
N ALA A 684 -19.28 19.52 -32.80
CA ALA A 684 -18.66 18.60 -33.76
C ALA A 684 -18.05 19.36 -34.95
N ALA A 685 -18.71 20.41 -35.44
CA ALA A 685 -18.17 21.27 -36.49
C ALA A 685 -16.94 22.06 -36.02
N ARG A 686 -16.95 22.55 -34.78
CA ARG A 686 -15.79 23.23 -34.16
C ARG A 686 -14.62 22.26 -33.92
N LEU A 687 -14.91 21.02 -33.56
CA LEU A 687 -13.92 19.96 -33.40
C LEU A 687 -13.29 19.55 -34.74
N GLU A 688 -14.08 19.45 -35.81
CA GLU A 688 -13.59 19.22 -37.18
C GLU A 688 -12.66 20.35 -37.64
N ALA A 689 -13.01 21.61 -37.35
CA ALA A 689 -12.16 22.76 -37.64
C ALA A 689 -10.83 22.72 -36.85
N ALA A 690 -10.88 22.35 -35.56
CA ALA A 690 -9.68 22.17 -34.73
C ALA A 690 -8.79 21.03 -35.24
N TYR A 691 -9.39 19.93 -35.71
CA TYR A 691 -8.69 18.82 -36.34
C TYR A 691 -7.99 19.22 -37.64
N GLY A 692 -8.63 20.05 -38.46
CA GLY A 692 -8.04 20.60 -39.68
C GLY A 692 -6.90 21.59 -39.43
N ALA A 693 -6.97 22.34 -38.32
CA ALA A 693 -5.95 23.32 -37.93
C ALA A 693 -4.76 22.72 -37.15
N ASP A 694 -4.80 21.41 -36.83
CA ASP A 694 -3.81 20.70 -36.00
C ASP A 694 -3.57 21.35 -34.62
N ALA A 695 -4.62 21.96 -34.08
CA ALA A 695 -4.57 22.67 -32.80
C ALA A 695 -4.90 21.73 -31.64
N TYR A 696 -3.86 21.16 -31.00
CA TYR A 696 -4.02 20.18 -29.91
C TYR A 696 -4.98 20.63 -28.82
N ASP A 697 -4.79 21.83 -28.28
CA ASP A 697 -5.60 22.37 -27.19
C ASP A 697 -7.07 22.54 -27.59
N ALA A 698 -7.31 23.02 -28.82
CA ALA A 698 -8.66 23.17 -29.36
C ALA A 698 -9.32 21.81 -29.61
N MET A 699 -8.56 20.80 -30.06
CA MET A 699 -9.06 19.42 -30.18
C MET A 699 -9.37 18.80 -28.81
N TYR A 700 -8.53 19.08 -27.81
CA TYR A 700 -8.66 18.53 -26.47
C TYR A 700 -9.91 19.07 -25.75
N VAL A 701 -10.12 20.38 -25.81
CA VAL A 701 -11.32 21.04 -25.28
C VAL A 701 -12.55 20.71 -26.12
N GLY A 702 -12.43 20.74 -27.45
CA GLY A 702 -13.54 20.44 -28.36
C GLY A 702 -14.06 19.01 -28.25
N LEU A 703 -13.20 18.04 -27.90
CA LEU A 703 -13.60 16.67 -27.63
C LEU A 703 -14.52 16.56 -26.40
N LEU A 704 -14.17 17.29 -25.32
CA LEU A 704 -15.01 17.35 -24.12
C LEU A 704 -16.35 18.03 -24.41
N GLU A 705 -16.32 19.13 -25.16
CA GLU A 705 -17.52 19.85 -25.54
C GLU A 705 -18.48 18.97 -26.36
N CYS A 706 -17.95 18.29 -27.38
CA CYS A 706 -18.73 17.37 -28.20
C CYS A 706 -19.29 16.21 -27.37
N PHE A 707 -18.52 15.70 -26.41
CA PHE A 707 -19.00 14.64 -25.51
C PHE A 707 -20.13 15.10 -24.58
N MET A 708 -20.05 16.32 -24.05
CA MET A 708 -21.12 16.92 -23.25
C MET A 708 -22.41 17.05 -24.06
N ASP A 709 -22.33 17.57 -25.29
CA ASP A 709 -23.51 17.72 -26.16
C ASP A 709 -24.15 16.35 -26.46
N LEU A 710 -23.35 15.32 -26.72
CA LEU A 710 -23.89 13.97 -26.98
C LEU A 710 -24.58 13.35 -25.76
N LYS A 711 -24.04 13.58 -24.55
CA LYS A 711 -24.64 13.02 -23.33
C LYS A 711 -25.87 13.79 -22.86
N ILE A 712 -25.88 15.10 -23.08
CA ILE A 712 -26.96 15.97 -22.64
C ILE A 712 -28.10 15.92 -23.66
N ASP A 713 -27.81 16.07 -24.95
CA ASP A 713 -28.81 16.32 -25.99
C ASP A 713 -29.20 15.08 -26.80
N PHE A 714 -28.55 13.92 -26.58
CA PHE A 714 -28.86 12.68 -27.29
C PHE A 714 -29.01 11.49 -26.32
N ASP A 715 -29.89 10.57 -26.70
CA ASP A 715 -30.07 9.26 -26.07
C ASP A 715 -29.74 8.17 -27.10
N MET A 716 -29.03 7.12 -26.67
CA MET A 716 -28.82 5.93 -27.50
C MET A 716 -29.95 4.93 -27.25
N GLY A 717 -30.50 4.38 -28.33
CA GLY A 717 -31.46 3.28 -28.23
C GLY A 717 -30.77 2.01 -27.75
N ASP A 718 -31.47 1.21 -26.93
CA ASP A 718 -30.92 -0.01 -26.34
C ASP A 718 -30.54 -1.09 -27.37
N ASP A 719 -31.06 -0.99 -28.61
CA ASP A 719 -30.99 -2.07 -29.61
C ASP A 719 -30.29 -1.71 -30.93
N ASP A 720 -29.90 -0.44 -31.19
CA ASP A 720 -29.45 -0.04 -32.53
C ASP A 720 -28.29 0.96 -32.63
N ASP A 721 -27.61 1.32 -31.52
CA ASP A 721 -26.49 2.29 -31.50
C ASP A 721 -26.79 3.65 -32.19
N VAL A 722 -28.07 3.94 -32.47
CA VAL A 722 -28.53 5.16 -33.13
C VAL A 722 -28.73 6.25 -32.08
N LEU A 723 -28.03 7.38 -32.28
CA LEU A 723 -28.16 8.60 -31.50
C LEU A 723 -29.42 9.36 -31.91
N ARG A 724 -30.35 9.48 -30.97
CA ARG A 724 -31.61 10.21 -31.13
C ARG A 724 -31.60 11.44 -30.22
N PRO A 725 -32.24 12.57 -30.59
CA PRO A 725 -32.39 13.70 -29.69
C PRO A 725 -33.01 13.26 -28.37
N THR A 726 -32.47 13.74 -27.24
CA THR A 726 -32.94 13.34 -25.93
C THR A 726 -34.38 13.79 -25.71
N ALA A 727 -35.16 12.96 -25.01
CA ALA A 727 -36.47 13.38 -24.51
C ALA A 727 -36.38 14.15 -23.18
N HIS A 728 -35.21 14.17 -22.53
CA HIS A 728 -35.03 14.70 -21.19
C HIS A 728 -34.17 15.98 -21.16
N ALA A 729 -34.79 17.12 -20.83
CA ALA A 729 -34.14 18.44 -20.91
C ALA A 729 -33.02 18.68 -19.87
N CYS A 730 -32.89 17.84 -18.85
CA CYS A 730 -31.85 17.91 -17.81
C CYS A 730 -31.80 19.26 -17.06
N THR A 731 -32.96 19.83 -16.75
CA THR A 731 -33.07 21.15 -16.11
C THR A 731 -33.36 21.11 -14.61
N ASP A 732 -33.79 19.97 -14.06
CA ASP A 732 -34.13 19.83 -12.64
C ASP A 732 -33.02 19.10 -11.86
N PRO A 733 -32.28 19.77 -10.96
CA PRO A 733 -31.21 19.14 -10.17
C PRO A 733 -31.74 18.08 -9.17
N ALA A 734 -33.04 18.01 -8.93
CA ALA A 734 -33.67 16.97 -8.11
C ALA A 734 -33.92 15.67 -8.88
N ASP A 735 -33.99 15.72 -10.20
CA ASP A 735 -34.32 14.60 -11.06
C ASP A 735 -33.16 13.59 -11.19
N ALA A 736 -33.50 12.30 -11.18
CA ALA A 736 -32.54 11.21 -11.20
C ALA A 736 -31.76 11.13 -12.52
N VAL A 737 -32.40 11.41 -13.66
CA VAL A 737 -31.75 11.41 -14.98
C VAL A 737 -30.77 12.57 -15.09
N THR A 738 -31.17 13.75 -14.60
CA THR A 738 -30.33 14.96 -14.54
C THR A 738 -29.09 14.75 -13.68
N ARG A 739 -29.26 14.16 -12.49
CA ARG A 739 -28.15 13.78 -11.60
C ARG A 739 -27.20 12.76 -12.25
N ALA A 740 -27.76 11.74 -12.89
CA ALA A 740 -26.99 10.69 -13.57
C ALA A 740 -26.23 11.19 -14.81
N LYS A 741 -26.73 12.23 -15.49
CA LYS A 741 -26.08 12.82 -16.67
C LYS A 741 -25.06 13.92 -16.31
N LEU A 742 -25.44 14.91 -15.50
CA LEU A 742 -24.62 16.12 -15.30
C LEU A 742 -23.47 15.94 -14.30
N ALA A 743 -23.67 15.18 -13.22
CA ALA A 743 -22.62 15.02 -12.19
C ALA A 743 -21.38 14.26 -12.70
N PRO A 744 -21.50 13.17 -13.49
CA PRO A 744 -20.33 12.53 -14.12
C PRO A 744 -19.62 13.41 -15.15
N LEU A 745 -20.35 14.23 -15.91
CA LEU A 745 -19.75 15.18 -16.86
C LEU A 745 -18.92 16.25 -16.14
N TYR A 746 -19.38 16.73 -14.98
CA TYR A 746 -18.61 17.61 -14.12
C TYR A 746 -17.32 16.93 -13.64
N ALA A 747 -17.39 15.69 -13.16
CA ALA A 747 -16.21 14.94 -12.74
C ALA A 747 -15.19 14.74 -13.88
N GLN A 748 -15.68 14.43 -15.08
CA GLN A 748 -14.83 14.29 -16.27
C GLN A 748 -14.16 15.61 -16.66
N ALA A 749 -14.89 16.73 -16.63
CA ALA A 749 -14.33 18.05 -16.88
C ALA A 749 -13.24 18.42 -15.85
N MET A 750 -13.48 18.16 -14.56
CA MET A 750 -12.48 18.38 -13.51
C MET A 750 -11.26 17.48 -13.68
N GLY A 751 -11.45 16.22 -14.08
CA GLY A 751 -10.34 15.31 -14.39
C GLY A 751 -9.50 15.76 -15.59
N MET A 752 -10.09 16.44 -16.58
CA MET A 752 -9.36 17.05 -17.70
C MET A 752 -8.70 18.39 -17.35
N ILE A 753 -9.19 19.11 -16.33
CA ILE A 753 -8.53 20.33 -15.82
C ILE A 753 -7.21 19.99 -15.13
N ASP A 754 -7.13 18.86 -14.43
CA ASP A 754 -5.95 18.45 -13.68
C ASP A 754 -4.74 18.17 -14.57
N GLY A 755 -3.77 19.10 -14.53
CA GLY A 755 -2.52 19.00 -15.31
C GLY A 755 -2.51 19.76 -16.64
N SER A 756 -3.64 20.37 -17.04
CA SER A 756 -3.77 21.11 -18.30
C SER A 756 -3.16 22.51 -18.28
N GLU A 757 -2.87 23.09 -19.44
CA GLU A 757 -2.37 24.46 -19.56
C GLU A 757 -3.42 25.49 -19.09
N PRO A 758 -3.03 26.68 -18.59
CA PRO A 758 -3.97 27.65 -18.02
C PRO A 758 -5.12 28.07 -18.96
N GLN A 759 -4.84 28.20 -20.26
CA GLN A 759 -5.85 28.54 -21.26
C GLN A 759 -6.85 27.40 -21.44
N VAL A 760 -6.38 26.16 -21.58
CA VAL A 760 -7.21 24.95 -21.64
C VAL A 760 -8.06 24.79 -20.39
N LYS A 761 -7.51 25.07 -19.20
CA LYS A 761 -8.28 25.05 -17.95
C LYS A 761 -9.41 26.07 -17.96
N LEU A 762 -9.13 27.30 -18.40
CA LEU A 762 -10.15 28.35 -18.50
C LEU A 762 -11.25 27.96 -19.49
N ASP A 763 -10.88 27.38 -20.62
CA ASP A 763 -11.83 26.98 -21.65
C ASP A 763 -12.69 25.78 -21.20
N ILE A 764 -12.13 24.80 -20.47
CA ILE A 764 -12.92 23.74 -19.82
C ILE A 764 -13.84 24.30 -18.74
N TRP A 765 -13.37 25.25 -17.92
CA TRP A 765 -14.21 25.90 -16.92
C TRP A 765 -15.38 26.65 -17.54
N ARG A 766 -15.17 27.33 -18.67
CA ARG A 766 -16.26 27.97 -19.43
C ARG A 766 -17.29 26.95 -19.89
N LEU A 767 -16.87 25.78 -20.39
CA LEU A 767 -17.81 24.72 -20.77
C LEU A 767 -18.66 24.25 -19.58
N VAL A 768 -18.07 24.07 -18.40
CA VAL A 768 -18.81 23.69 -17.20
C VAL A 768 -19.86 24.73 -16.83
N VAL A 769 -19.50 26.01 -16.89
CA VAL A 769 -20.43 27.10 -16.59
C VAL A 769 -21.53 27.20 -17.65
N ASP A 770 -21.14 27.31 -18.93
CA ASP A 770 -22.03 27.63 -20.03
C ASP A 770 -22.94 26.46 -20.43
N LYS A 771 -22.52 25.20 -20.18
CA LYS A 771 -23.29 24.01 -20.57
C LYS A 771 -23.88 23.20 -19.43
N LEU A 772 -23.20 23.12 -18.28
CA LEU A 772 -23.68 22.29 -17.16
C LEU A 772 -24.41 23.14 -16.12
N ALA A 773 -23.75 24.15 -15.55
CA ALA A 773 -24.33 25.00 -14.51
C ALA A 773 -25.52 25.80 -15.04
N ALA A 774 -25.40 26.37 -16.23
CA ALA A 774 -26.49 27.07 -16.90
C ALA A 774 -27.71 26.17 -17.22
N ARG A 775 -27.53 24.85 -17.36
CA ARG A 775 -28.62 23.92 -17.68
C ARG A 775 -29.61 23.76 -16.53
N VAL A 776 -29.13 23.88 -15.30
CA VAL A 776 -29.89 23.76 -14.05
C VAL A 776 -30.04 25.09 -13.31
N ASP A 777 -29.73 26.20 -13.98
CA ASP A 777 -29.82 27.57 -13.45
C ASP A 777 -29.08 27.76 -12.10
N MET A 778 -27.87 27.19 -12.01
CA MET A 778 -27.03 27.29 -10.81
C MET A 778 -25.81 28.18 -11.05
N GLU A 779 -25.38 28.90 -10.02
CA GLU A 779 -24.05 29.52 -10.02
C GLU A 779 -22.96 28.43 -10.02
N ASN A 780 -21.80 28.71 -10.62
CA ASN A 780 -20.72 27.73 -10.77
C ASN A 780 -20.29 27.06 -9.45
N GLN A 781 -20.22 27.85 -8.36
CA GLN A 781 -19.85 27.32 -7.04
C GLN A 781 -20.92 26.39 -6.47
N GLU A 782 -22.19 26.74 -6.67
CA GLU A 782 -23.34 25.95 -6.24
C GLU A 782 -23.44 24.64 -7.04
N PHE A 783 -23.28 24.73 -8.37
CA PHE A 783 -23.26 23.57 -9.25
C PHE A 783 -22.13 22.60 -8.89
N GLY A 784 -20.93 23.11 -8.63
CA GLY A 784 -19.79 22.29 -8.23
C GLY A 784 -20.01 21.56 -6.91
N ALA A 785 -20.63 22.22 -5.92
CA ALA A 785 -20.99 21.61 -4.64
C ALA A 785 -22.12 20.57 -4.80
N TRP A 786 -23.13 20.87 -5.61
CA TRP A 786 -24.21 19.95 -5.93
C TRP A 786 -23.69 18.69 -6.63
N ALA A 787 -22.91 18.84 -7.70
CA ALA A 787 -22.35 17.71 -8.46
C ALA A 787 -21.44 16.84 -7.58
N ALA A 788 -20.60 17.45 -6.73
CA ALA A 788 -19.77 16.71 -5.78
C ALA A 788 -20.62 15.95 -4.74
N GLY A 789 -21.72 16.54 -4.25
CA GLY A 789 -22.64 15.87 -3.33
C GLY A 789 -23.36 14.68 -3.97
N VAL A 790 -23.81 14.82 -5.22
CA VAL A 790 -24.43 13.74 -6.01
C VAL A 790 -23.46 12.57 -6.18
N LEU A 791 -22.19 12.83 -6.47
CA LEU A 791 -21.16 11.79 -6.66
C LEU A 791 -20.72 11.09 -5.37
N GLN A 792 -20.95 11.70 -4.21
CA GLN A 792 -20.63 11.12 -2.90
C GLN A 792 -21.80 10.34 -2.28
N GLY A 793 -23.03 10.65 -2.69
CA GLY A 793 -24.27 10.04 -2.16
C GLY A 793 -24.89 8.97 -3.06
N GLY A 794 -24.25 8.63 -4.18
CA GLY A 794 -24.70 7.61 -5.15
C GLY A 794 -24.06 6.24 -4.94
#